data_AF-A0A538GZZ6-F1
#
_entry.id   AF-A0A538GZZ6-F1
#
_cell.length_a   1.000
_cell.length_b   1.000
_cell.length_c   1.000
_cell.angle_alpha   90.00
_cell.angle_beta   90.00
_cell.angle_gamma   90.00
#
_symmetry.space_group_name_H-M   'P 1'
#
loop_
_entity.id
_entity.type
_entity.pdbx_description
1 polymer ?
#
loop_
_entity_poly.entity_id
_entity_poly.type
_entity_poly.pdbx_seq_one_letter_code
_entity_poly.pdbx_strand_id
1 'polypeptide(L)'
;MQFDNTHLFQDRPGVPSDLEQMPNLLNFLTNNGTLSDNEHTILISHTAGGILSSLTGLYPDRNGITVSNSYRYFKPDGTTASSGAFKYWNDRVDDVNPDPASNDPLPNMVTTGGLITPAPWVPYTRAGCDYGAVSTANVVLENTGTGAFGDMTTVFGAGSTEWNEAKATPALAQTDFVGIAIHCAQGGGICGANATNVANSRPDPLLDELGGYSNYRALFGAKYVNPAICAVPGASCQTVGGLKAVNSTAGDPVTDPFGRPGFPGFDGALAKNTLGYLAQMQEAGIPITWGYISDAHDNHTSSFPAPFNPAFPRASGPGEADYKAQLKAYDDAFAAYFLRLKKDGIDQSNTLFMVTVDEGDKFAGGIGTPQTDGSLAYAHTNCSWTTTPACPTNQIGEVNMNMRTKLPTGTPGFQVHNDSAPTFYVNGQPERTNSVLRKMERDVGDLQAIDPYVSSSPTTVFERLADTVEEKTLHMVNSDPARTPSFTGFADPNWFLTGGTVANPNANPSCGSNPCVDYHFAWSHGDIQDVIGTTWVGFVGPGVASNGVDNSTWTDHTNVRPTMLSLLGLTDDYVHDGRVLIEALTTKATPQSLIAHRETVRRLSDIYEQVNAPFGQFAMDTLVASTRAIKSTDESVYNSIESSIENLTTERDALATQIKTALGAAAFAGQALNEQQAKAWIDQAQSLLDRAAALKAG
;
A
#
# COMPACT_ATOMS: atom_id res chain seq x y z
N MET A 1 -0.35 -12.57 -3.05
CA MET A 1 -1.54 -12.24 -2.23
C MET A 1 -1.09 -11.17 -1.27
N GLN A 2 -1.90 -10.13 -1.10
CA GLN A 2 -1.61 -9.02 -0.20
C GLN A 2 -2.80 -8.79 0.70
N PHE A 3 -2.56 -8.81 2.00
CA PHE A 3 -3.56 -8.36 2.97
C PHE A 3 -3.51 -6.85 3.11
N ASP A 4 -4.64 -6.28 3.50
CA ASP A 4 -4.73 -5.00 4.18
C ASP A 4 -4.38 -5.22 5.67
N ASN A 5 -3.30 -4.61 6.12
CA ASN A 5 -2.94 -4.39 7.53
C ASN A 5 -2.91 -5.59 8.50
N THR A 6 -2.86 -6.84 8.03
CA THR A 6 -2.77 -8.00 8.96
C THR A 6 -1.40 -8.15 9.63
N HIS A 7 -1.40 -8.58 10.89
CA HIS A 7 -0.23 -8.64 11.75
C HIS A 7 0.30 -10.04 12.07
N LEU A 8 1.61 -10.19 11.93
CA LEU A 8 2.34 -11.36 12.43
C LEU A 8 2.57 -11.28 13.95
N PHE A 9 2.71 -10.07 14.50
CA PHE A 9 2.96 -9.82 15.91
C PHE A 9 1.68 -9.52 16.69
N GLN A 10 1.71 -9.71 18.00
CA GLN A 10 0.55 -9.45 18.85
C GLN A 10 0.36 -7.95 19.08
N ASP A 11 -0.77 -7.39 18.65
CA ASP A 11 -1.16 -6.01 18.97
C ASP A 11 -1.33 -5.76 20.46
N ARG A 12 -1.63 -6.84 21.19
CA ARG A 12 -1.94 -6.80 22.60
C ARG A 12 -1.39 -8.03 23.31
N PRO A 13 -0.64 -7.86 24.41
CA PRO A 13 -0.14 -8.98 25.20
C PRO A 13 -1.26 -9.95 25.61
N GLY A 14 -1.10 -11.22 25.27
CA GLY A 14 -2.04 -12.28 25.62
C GLY A 14 -3.23 -12.45 24.66
N VAL A 15 -3.28 -11.67 23.58
CA VAL A 15 -4.17 -11.92 22.43
C VAL A 15 -3.29 -12.44 21.29
N PRO A 16 -3.59 -13.60 20.68
CA PRO A 16 -2.84 -14.09 19.54
C PRO A 16 -2.89 -13.11 18.36
N SER A 17 -1.82 -13.03 17.56
CA SER A 17 -1.79 -12.19 16.34
C SER A 17 -2.76 -12.71 15.27
N ASP A 18 -2.94 -11.95 14.18
CA ASP A 18 -3.79 -12.39 13.07
C ASP A 18 -3.32 -13.71 12.48
N LEU A 19 -2.01 -13.82 12.24
CA LEU A 19 -1.41 -15.00 11.64
C LEU A 19 -1.46 -16.19 12.61
N GLU A 20 -1.33 -15.97 13.93
CA GLU A 20 -1.54 -17.04 14.93
C GLU A 20 -2.99 -17.55 14.92
N GLN A 21 -3.96 -16.69 14.57
CA GLN A 21 -5.37 -17.04 14.43
C GLN A 21 -5.74 -17.57 13.03
N MET A 22 -4.81 -17.53 12.07
CA MET A 22 -4.89 -18.14 10.74
C MET A 22 -3.89 -19.29 10.56
N PRO A 23 -3.95 -20.35 11.39
CA PRO A 23 -2.95 -21.41 11.40
C PRO A 23 -2.79 -22.14 10.07
N ASN A 24 -3.79 -22.24 9.18
CA ASN A 24 -3.61 -22.87 7.88
C ASN A 24 -2.64 -22.08 6.99
N LEU A 25 -2.72 -20.75 7.03
CA LEU A 25 -1.78 -19.88 6.33
C LEU A 25 -0.41 -19.88 7.01
N LEU A 26 -0.36 -19.61 8.33
CA LEU A 26 0.90 -19.52 9.06
C LEU A 26 1.71 -20.83 8.97
N ASN A 27 1.06 -21.98 9.15
CA ASN A 27 1.71 -23.28 8.99
C ASN A 27 2.11 -23.56 7.54
N PHE A 28 1.35 -23.09 6.55
CA PHE A 28 1.74 -23.26 5.15
C PHE A 28 3.04 -22.51 4.86
N LEU A 29 3.15 -21.25 5.28
CA LEU A 29 4.34 -20.41 5.10
C LEU A 29 5.56 -20.98 5.83
N THR A 30 5.41 -21.26 7.13
CA THR A 30 6.52 -21.69 8.00
C THR A 30 6.99 -23.13 7.74
N ASN A 31 6.11 -24.04 7.31
CA ASN A 31 6.51 -25.43 7.08
C ASN A 31 7.02 -25.70 5.66
N ASN A 32 6.74 -24.81 4.68
CA ASN A 32 7.04 -25.07 3.28
C ASN A 32 7.96 -24.02 2.62
N GLY A 33 8.38 -22.98 3.36
CA GLY A 33 9.15 -21.90 2.79
C GLY A 33 9.83 -21.02 3.83
N THR A 34 9.91 -19.73 3.53
CA THR A 34 10.50 -18.70 4.39
C THR A 34 9.47 -17.61 4.64
N LEU A 35 9.23 -17.33 5.92
CA LEU A 35 8.45 -16.20 6.43
C LEU A 35 9.42 -15.21 7.07
N SER A 36 9.61 -14.05 6.46
CA SER A 36 10.35 -12.94 7.08
C SER A 36 9.42 -12.20 8.02
N ASP A 37 9.85 -12.00 9.27
CA ASP A 37 9.16 -11.16 10.26
C ASP A 37 9.81 -9.78 10.44
N ASN A 38 10.80 -9.47 9.59
CA ASN A 38 11.58 -8.24 9.61
C ASN A 38 11.59 -7.58 8.21
N GLU A 39 10.44 -7.67 7.54
CA GLU A 39 10.09 -6.93 6.32
C GLU A 39 9.64 -5.52 6.72
N HIS A 40 9.85 -4.54 5.86
CA HIS A 40 9.41 -3.16 6.07
C HIS A 40 8.63 -2.63 4.88
N THR A 41 7.69 -1.71 5.15
CA THR A 41 6.90 -1.04 4.11
C THR A 41 7.55 0.29 3.66
N ILE A 42 6.82 1.08 2.88
CA ILE A 42 7.23 2.39 2.36
C ILE A 42 6.74 3.54 3.26
N LEU A 43 7.13 4.79 2.98
CA LEU A 43 6.57 5.98 3.65
C LEU A 43 5.97 6.95 2.63
N ILE A 44 4.78 7.52 2.85
CA ILE A 44 3.76 7.16 3.86
C ILE A 44 3.09 5.85 3.41
N SER A 45 3.14 4.83 4.26
CA SER A 45 2.51 3.54 3.95
C SER A 45 1.01 3.71 3.90
N HIS A 46 0.39 3.28 2.80
CA HIS A 46 -1.02 2.89 2.77
C HIS A 46 -1.21 1.80 1.73
N THR A 47 -2.37 1.16 1.74
CA THR A 47 -2.82 0.16 0.76
C THR A 47 -2.27 0.37 -0.66
N ALA A 48 -2.52 1.53 -1.29
CA ALA A 48 -2.05 1.81 -2.63
C ALA A 48 -0.51 1.79 -2.72
N GLY A 49 0.18 2.55 -1.88
CA GLY A 49 1.64 2.67 -1.92
C GLY A 49 2.35 1.34 -1.64
N GLY A 50 1.91 0.62 -0.60
CA GLY A 50 2.46 -0.67 -0.20
C GLY A 50 2.29 -1.76 -1.26
N ILE A 51 1.08 -1.91 -1.81
CA ILE A 51 0.79 -2.83 -2.91
C ILE A 51 1.66 -2.49 -4.13
N LEU A 52 1.69 -1.22 -4.53
CA LEU A 52 2.44 -0.78 -5.72
C LEU A 52 3.94 -1.01 -5.59
N SER A 53 4.52 -0.76 -4.42
CA SER A 53 5.96 -1.01 -4.19
C SER A 53 6.31 -2.49 -4.22
N SER A 54 5.45 -3.36 -3.69
CA SER A 54 5.61 -4.81 -3.82
C SER A 54 5.41 -5.33 -5.25
N LEU A 55 4.51 -4.72 -6.03
CA LEU A 55 4.25 -5.08 -7.42
C LEU A 55 5.36 -4.64 -8.37
N THR A 56 5.90 -3.45 -8.16
CA THR A 56 6.87 -2.81 -9.06
C THR A 56 8.31 -3.00 -8.59
N GLY A 57 8.55 -3.28 -7.32
CA GLY A 57 9.90 -3.22 -6.75
C GLY A 57 10.48 -1.80 -6.76
N LEU A 58 9.63 -0.77 -6.77
CA LEU A 58 10.01 0.64 -6.79
C LEU A 58 9.50 1.36 -5.56
N TYR A 59 10.29 2.30 -5.06
CA TYR A 59 9.80 3.23 -4.04
C TYR A 59 8.80 4.26 -4.59
N PRO A 60 8.01 4.89 -3.71
CA PRO A 60 6.95 5.83 -4.09
C PRO A 60 7.39 6.99 -4.98
N ASP A 61 8.60 7.52 -4.78
CA ASP A 61 9.21 8.56 -5.61
C ASP A 61 9.40 8.12 -7.07
N ARG A 62 9.59 6.82 -7.31
CA ARG A 62 9.83 6.25 -8.65
C ARG A 62 8.59 5.65 -9.30
N ASN A 63 7.56 5.30 -8.52
CA ASN A 63 6.28 4.82 -9.04
C ASN A 63 5.20 5.91 -9.16
N GLY A 64 5.35 7.02 -8.42
CA GLY A 64 4.52 8.23 -8.51
C GLY A 64 3.56 8.45 -7.35
N ILE A 65 3.40 7.51 -6.43
CA ILE A 65 2.40 7.54 -5.34
C ILE A 65 3.08 7.78 -3.99
N THR A 66 3.62 8.99 -3.80
CA THR A 66 4.39 9.39 -2.61
C THR A 66 3.57 9.72 -1.36
N VAL A 67 2.28 9.96 -1.55
CA VAL A 67 1.28 10.02 -0.49
C VAL A 67 0.15 9.10 -0.95
N SER A 68 -0.29 8.23 -0.04
CA SER A 68 -1.32 7.24 -0.29
C SER A 68 -2.35 7.31 0.84
N ASN A 69 -3.56 6.75 0.77
CA ASN A 69 -4.29 6.24 -0.40
C ASN A 69 -4.84 7.36 -1.33
N SER A 70 -4.62 8.61 -0.96
CA SER A 70 -4.93 9.77 -1.78
C SER A 70 -3.83 10.81 -1.61
N TYR A 71 -3.83 11.86 -2.43
CA TYR A 71 -2.83 12.90 -2.33
C TYR A 71 -3.40 14.25 -2.76
N ARG A 72 -2.67 15.32 -2.42
CA ARG A 72 -2.93 16.65 -2.96
C ARG A 72 -1.84 17.05 -3.93
N TYR A 73 -2.15 18.03 -4.75
CA TYR A 73 -1.17 18.67 -5.62
C TYR A 73 -1.46 20.17 -5.76
N PHE A 74 -0.44 20.94 -6.09
CA PHE A 74 -0.52 22.37 -6.34
C PHE A 74 -1.03 22.65 -7.75
N LYS A 75 -2.05 23.50 -7.85
CA LYS A 75 -2.52 24.07 -9.11
C LYS A 75 -1.63 25.26 -9.52
N PRO A 76 -1.66 25.67 -10.81
CA PRO A 76 -0.91 26.84 -11.26
C PRO A 76 -1.23 28.16 -10.54
N ASP A 77 -2.41 28.26 -9.91
CA ASP A 77 -2.83 29.43 -9.11
C ASP A 77 -2.26 29.43 -7.68
N GLY A 78 -1.48 28.40 -7.30
CA GLY A 78 -0.89 28.22 -5.97
C GLY A 78 -1.83 27.64 -4.92
N THR A 79 -3.11 27.40 -5.24
CA THR A 79 -4.01 26.62 -4.37
C THR A 79 -3.86 25.12 -4.67
N THR A 80 -4.53 24.25 -3.92
CA THR A 80 -4.38 22.79 -4.09
C THR A 80 -5.68 22.12 -4.48
N ALA A 81 -5.55 21.00 -5.19
CA ALA A 81 -6.61 20.03 -5.46
C ALA A 81 -6.24 18.67 -4.84
N SER A 82 -7.17 17.71 -4.86
CA SER A 82 -6.96 16.36 -4.33
C SER A 82 -7.33 15.32 -5.36
N SER A 83 -6.66 14.18 -5.30
CA SER A 83 -6.89 13.06 -6.18
C SER A 83 -6.68 11.75 -5.43
N GLY A 84 -7.41 10.69 -5.82
CA GLY A 84 -7.18 9.35 -5.28
C GLY A 84 -5.96 8.69 -5.91
N ALA A 85 -5.27 7.80 -5.19
CA ALA A 85 -4.25 6.94 -5.80
C ALA A 85 -4.87 5.76 -6.58
N PHE A 86 -6.09 5.35 -6.21
CA PHE A 86 -6.84 4.22 -6.77
C PHE A 86 -7.51 4.52 -8.12
N LYS A 87 -6.79 4.22 -9.21
CA LYS A 87 -7.23 4.39 -10.61
C LYS A 87 -6.59 3.37 -11.50
N TYR A 88 -7.10 3.17 -12.71
CA TYR A 88 -6.39 2.32 -13.67
C TYR A 88 -4.97 2.84 -13.99
N TRP A 89 -4.03 1.93 -14.26
CA TRP A 89 -2.60 2.21 -14.42
C TRP A 89 -2.26 3.37 -15.37
N ASN A 90 -3.06 3.53 -16.44
CA ASN A 90 -2.87 4.54 -17.47
C ASN A 90 -3.61 5.86 -17.21
N ASP A 91 -4.39 5.92 -16.13
CA ASP A 91 -5.17 7.11 -15.83
C ASP A 91 -4.26 8.28 -15.44
N ARG A 92 -4.72 9.48 -15.76
CA ARG A 92 -4.09 10.72 -15.35
C ARG A 92 -4.64 11.16 -14.00
N VAL A 93 -4.05 12.21 -13.45
CA VAL A 93 -4.64 12.87 -12.28
C VAL A 93 -5.99 13.46 -12.66
N ASP A 94 -7.04 12.98 -12.00
CA ASP A 94 -8.36 13.58 -12.06
C ASP A 94 -8.52 14.54 -10.87
N ASP A 95 -8.68 15.82 -11.19
CA ASP A 95 -9.34 16.73 -10.26
C ASP A 95 -10.84 16.52 -10.39
N VAL A 96 -11.58 16.72 -9.32
CA VAL A 96 -13.05 16.81 -9.30
C VAL A 96 -13.54 18.11 -9.99
N ASN A 97 -12.71 18.74 -10.82
CA ASN A 97 -12.98 20.02 -11.46
C ASN A 97 -13.39 19.84 -12.93
N PRO A 98 -14.46 20.51 -13.42
CA PRO A 98 -14.94 20.36 -14.79
C PRO A 98 -14.02 20.95 -15.88
N ASP A 99 -12.92 21.62 -15.50
CA ASP A 99 -11.93 22.18 -16.43
C ASP A 99 -10.61 21.39 -16.41
N PRO A 100 -10.41 20.46 -17.36
CA PRO A 100 -9.19 19.66 -17.47
C PRO A 100 -7.92 20.49 -17.67
N ALA A 101 -8.01 21.74 -18.13
CA ALA A 101 -6.84 22.60 -18.32
C ALA A 101 -6.24 23.12 -17.00
N SER A 102 -6.96 22.96 -15.89
CA SER A 102 -6.52 23.32 -14.54
C SER A 102 -5.95 22.15 -13.73
N ASN A 103 -6.06 20.93 -14.26
CA ASN A 103 -5.64 19.70 -13.59
C ASN A 103 -4.16 19.44 -13.84
N ASP A 104 -3.55 18.67 -12.94
CA ASP A 104 -2.24 18.07 -13.22
C ASP A 104 -2.35 17.18 -14.48
N PRO A 105 -1.60 17.49 -15.55
CA PRO A 105 -1.68 16.74 -16.79
C PRO A 105 -0.93 15.40 -16.73
N LEU A 106 -0.16 15.11 -15.69
CA LEU A 106 0.69 13.92 -15.64
C LEU A 106 -0.10 12.64 -15.30
N PRO A 107 0.44 11.45 -15.64
CA PRO A 107 -0.12 10.18 -15.21
C PRO A 107 -0.26 10.08 -13.68
N ASN A 108 -1.22 9.29 -13.20
CA ASN A 108 -1.28 8.93 -11.78
C ASN A 108 -0.01 8.18 -11.37
N MET A 109 0.31 7.12 -12.12
CA MET A 109 1.55 6.35 -12.03
C MET A 109 2.67 7.07 -12.79
N VAL A 110 3.22 8.15 -12.23
CA VAL A 110 4.25 8.96 -12.88
C VAL A 110 5.67 8.52 -12.50
N THR A 111 6.55 8.46 -13.50
CA THR A 111 7.99 8.24 -13.31
C THR A 111 8.81 9.30 -14.05
N THR A 112 10.15 9.18 -13.97
CA THR A 112 11.12 10.12 -14.55
C THR A 112 10.75 10.54 -15.98
N GLY A 113 10.73 11.85 -16.22
CA GLY A 113 10.38 12.44 -17.52
C GLY A 113 8.87 12.68 -17.71
N GLY A 114 8.05 12.46 -16.68
CA GLY A 114 6.60 12.63 -16.77
C GLY A 114 5.91 11.49 -17.53
N LEU A 115 6.58 10.34 -17.64
CA LEU A 115 6.09 9.14 -18.32
C LEU A 115 5.28 8.27 -17.37
N ILE A 116 4.48 7.34 -17.94
CA ILE A 116 3.80 6.31 -17.17
C ILE A 116 4.83 5.29 -16.64
N THR A 117 4.77 4.97 -15.35
CA THR A 117 5.57 3.91 -14.72
C THR A 117 5.33 2.57 -15.44
N PRO A 118 6.37 1.78 -15.77
CA PRO A 118 6.20 0.47 -16.41
C PRO A 118 5.27 -0.46 -15.63
N ALA A 119 4.39 -1.18 -16.32
CA ALA A 119 3.33 -1.92 -15.67
C ALA A 119 3.78 -3.31 -15.17
N PRO A 120 3.32 -3.77 -13.98
CA PRO A 120 3.85 -4.97 -13.33
C PRO A 120 3.47 -6.29 -14.04
N TRP A 121 2.45 -6.28 -14.89
CA TRP A 121 2.02 -7.47 -15.63
C TRP A 121 2.86 -7.77 -16.88
N VAL A 122 3.63 -6.79 -17.35
CA VAL A 122 4.34 -6.82 -18.65
C VAL A 122 5.31 -7.99 -18.82
N PRO A 123 6.21 -8.31 -17.88
CA PRO A 123 7.14 -9.42 -18.10
C PRO A 123 6.43 -10.77 -18.16
N TYR A 124 5.27 -10.92 -17.52
CA TYR A 124 4.47 -12.13 -17.60
C TYR A 124 3.75 -12.26 -18.95
N THR A 125 3.07 -11.20 -19.39
CA THR A 125 2.31 -11.23 -20.64
C THR A 125 3.21 -11.34 -21.87
N ARG A 126 4.40 -10.74 -21.82
CA ARG A 126 5.46 -10.94 -22.84
C ARG A 126 6.03 -12.36 -22.84
N ALA A 127 6.10 -13.00 -21.68
CA ALA A 127 6.48 -14.41 -21.56
C ALA A 127 5.36 -15.40 -21.98
N GLY A 128 4.23 -14.89 -22.47
CA GLY A 128 3.12 -15.72 -22.94
C GLY A 128 2.15 -16.16 -21.83
N CYS A 129 2.19 -15.53 -20.67
CA CYS A 129 1.34 -15.85 -19.52
C CYS A 129 0.27 -14.79 -19.28
N ASP A 130 -0.99 -15.20 -19.16
CA ASP A 130 -2.06 -14.31 -18.71
C ASP A 130 -1.81 -13.90 -17.24
N TYR A 131 -2.17 -12.65 -16.91
CA TYR A 131 -2.08 -12.08 -15.57
C TYR A 131 -3.47 -11.70 -15.07
N GLY A 132 -3.95 -12.36 -14.02
CA GLY A 132 -5.23 -12.07 -13.37
C GLY A 132 -5.07 -11.31 -12.07
N ALA A 133 -5.95 -10.35 -11.80
CA ALA A 133 -5.95 -9.56 -10.58
C ALA A 133 -7.35 -9.39 -9.98
N VAL A 134 -7.41 -9.36 -8.65
CA VAL A 134 -8.62 -9.12 -7.86
C VAL A 134 -8.31 -8.10 -6.78
N SER A 135 -8.96 -6.93 -6.83
CA SER A 135 -8.80 -5.80 -5.90
C SER A 135 -7.36 -5.27 -5.77
N THR A 136 -6.49 -5.62 -6.69
CA THR A 136 -5.08 -5.23 -6.62
C THR A 136 -4.89 -3.82 -7.19
N ALA A 137 -4.27 -2.93 -6.39
CA ALA A 137 -4.11 -1.52 -6.71
C ALA A 137 -3.63 -1.26 -8.15
N ASN A 138 -4.41 -0.44 -8.87
CA ASN A 138 -4.13 0.14 -10.19
C ASN A 138 -3.98 -0.82 -11.38
N VAL A 139 -3.93 -2.14 -11.15
CA VAL A 139 -3.95 -3.15 -12.22
C VAL A 139 -5.38 -3.58 -12.55
N VAL A 140 -6.36 -3.19 -11.74
CA VAL A 140 -7.79 -3.31 -12.03
C VAL A 140 -8.38 -1.92 -12.30
N LEU A 141 -9.63 -1.86 -12.78
CA LEU A 141 -10.37 -0.60 -12.63
C LEU A 141 -10.73 -0.46 -11.16
N GLU A 142 -10.57 0.73 -10.61
CA GLU A 142 -10.68 1.08 -9.20
C GLU A 142 -11.90 1.97 -8.94
N ASN A 143 -12.39 2.65 -9.97
CA ASN A 143 -13.53 3.56 -9.87
C ASN A 143 -14.45 3.50 -11.12
N THR A 144 -15.65 4.05 -11.00
CA THR A 144 -16.61 4.14 -12.10
C THR A 144 -16.58 5.50 -12.80
N GLY A 145 -15.45 6.20 -12.75
CA GLY A 145 -15.30 7.56 -13.22
C GLY A 145 -15.57 7.69 -14.71
N THR A 146 -16.52 8.56 -15.08
CA THR A 146 -16.87 8.87 -16.48
C THR A 146 -16.35 10.22 -16.95
N GLY A 147 -15.53 10.90 -16.13
CA GLY A 147 -14.83 12.13 -16.49
C GLY A 147 -13.74 11.88 -17.53
N ALA A 148 -13.02 12.93 -17.97
CA ALA A 148 -11.99 12.82 -19.01
C ALA A 148 -10.85 11.85 -18.67
N PHE A 149 -10.59 11.64 -17.37
CA PHE A 149 -9.50 10.82 -16.84
C PHE A 149 -10.01 9.74 -15.87
N GLY A 150 -11.29 9.39 -15.92
CA GLY A 150 -11.81 8.29 -15.11
C GLY A 150 -11.68 6.96 -15.84
N ASP A 151 -11.52 5.88 -15.08
CA ASP A 151 -11.24 4.52 -15.55
C ASP A 151 -12.16 4.09 -16.72
N MET A 152 -13.46 4.38 -16.61
CA MET A 152 -14.45 3.98 -17.62
C MET A 152 -14.22 4.69 -18.95
N THR A 153 -13.78 5.95 -18.89
CA THR A 153 -13.42 6.72 -20.07
C THR A 153 -12.10 6.23 -20.65
N THR A 154 -11.08 5.98 -19.82
CA THR A 154 -9.76 5.52 -20.29
C THR A 154 -9.84 4.17 -20.98
N VAL A 155 -10.55 3.20 -20.39
CA VAL A 155 -10.55 1.81 -20.87
C VAL A 155 -11.62 1.54 -21.91
N PHE A 156 -12.83 2.06 -21.73
CA PHE A 156 -13.96 1.77 -22.64
C PHE A 156 -14.24 2.89 -23.63
N GLY A 157 -13.79 4.11 -23.36
CA GLY A 157 -14.08 5.30 -24.17
C GLY A 157 -15.45 5.90 -23.86
N ALA A 158 -15.53 7.24 -23.95
CA ALA A 158 -16.76 7.98 -23.73
C ALA A 158 -17.88 7.56 -24.70
N GLY A 159 -19.07 7.32 -24.17
CA GLY A 159 -20.25 6.91 -24.94
C GLY A 159 -20.33 5.41 -25.25
N SER A 160 -19.36 4.61 -24.82
CA SER A 160 -19.46 3.13 -24.83
C SER A 160 -20.62 2.63 -23.96
N THR A 161 -20.95 1.33 -24.07
CA THR A 161 -22.06 0.75 -23.29
C THR A 161 -21.73 0.78 -21.79
N GLU A 162 -20.49 0.44 -21.46
CA GLU A 162 -19.93 0.41 -20.11
C GLU A 162 -19.89 1.81 -19.50
N TRP A 163 -19.43 2.80 -20.28
CA TRP A 163 -19.42 4.19 -19.85
C TRP A 163 -20.84 4.73 -19.60
N ASN A 164 -21.80 4.40 -20.48
CA ASN A 164 -23.19 4.82 -20.29
C ASN A 164 -23.83 4.14 -19.07
N GLU A 165 -23.48 2.89 -18.77
CA GLU A 165 -23.91 2.19 -17.56
C GLU A 165 -23.34 2.85 -16.31
N ALA A 166 -22.04 3.17 -16.29
CA ALA A 166 -21.41 3.89 -15.18
C ALA A 166 -22.07 5.26 -14.94
N LYS A 167 -22.41 5.98 -16.01
CA LYS A 167 -23.11 7.27 -15.89
C LYS A 167 -24.55 7.13 -15.37
N ALA A 168 -25.27 6.09 -15.79
CA ALA A 168 -26.68 5.89 -15.43
C ALA A 168 -26.83 5.28 -14.03
N THR A 169 -25.98 4.30 -13.70
CA THR A 169 -26.05 3.47 -12.50
C THR A 169 -24.64 3.15 -12.00
N PRO A 170 -23.94 4.10 -11.34
CA PRO A 170 -22.59 3.88 -10.82
C PRO A 170 -22.47 2.65 -9.92
N ALA A 171 -23.47 2.40 -9.06
CA ALA A 171 -23.48 1.24 -8.17
C ALA A 171 -23.58 -0.11 -8.90
N LEU A 172 -24.09 -0.16 -10.14
CA LEU A 172 -24.05 -1.37 -10.97
C LEU A 172 -22.69 -1.48 -11.66
N ALA A 173 -22.18 -0.38 -12.21
CA ALA A 173 -20.87 -0.35 -12.84
C ALA A 173 -19.74 -0.72 -11.87
N GLN A 174 -19.88 -0.41 -10.57
CA GLN A 174 -18.98 -0.86 -9.52
C GLN A 174 -18.90 -2.40 -9.49
N THR A 175 -20.05 -3.07 -9.47
CA THR A 175 -20.14 -4.53 -9.47
C THR A 175 -19.62 -5.15 -10.77
N ASP A 176 -19.91 -4.50 -11.89
CA ASP A 176 -19.69 -5.04 -13.22
C ASP A 176 -18.26 -4.83 -13.74
N PHE A 177 -17.62 -3.69 -13.43
CA PHE A 177 -16.38 -3.22 -14.08
C PHE A 177 -15.18 -3.04 -13.15
N VAL A 178 -15.40 -2.78 -11.87
CA VAL A 178 -14.32 -2.48 -10.90
C VAL A 178 -13.77 -3.76 -10.27
N GLY A 179 -12.52 -3.71 -9.82
CA GLY A 179 -11.94 -4.65 -8.88
C GLY A 179 -11.47 -5.99 -9.46
N ILE A 180 -11.72 -6.30 -10.73
CA ILE A 180 -11.29 -7.59 -11.32
C ILE A 180 -10.78 -7.36 -12.73
N ALA A 181 -9.60 -7.86 -13.07
CA ALA A 181 -9.05 -7.77 -14.43
C ALA A 181 -8.24 -9.00 -14.83
N ILE A 182 -8.13 -9.22 -16.14
CA ILE A 182 -7.17 -10.15 -16.74
C ILE A 182 -6.44 -9.43 -17.86
N HIS A 183 -5.13 -9.24 -17.73
CA HIS A 183 -4.24 -8.78 -18.79
C HIS A 183 -3.72 -10.00 -19.55
N CYS A 184 -4.06 -10.10 -20.82
CA CYS A 184 -3.79 -11.31 -21.59
C CYS A 184 -2.41 -11.30 -22.25
N ALA A 185 -1.83 -12.48 -22.32
CA ALA A 185 -0.56 -12.79 -22.96
C ALA A 185 -0.47 -12.32 -24.41
N GLN A 186 0.77 -12.15 -24.88
CA GLN A 186 1.04 -11.98 -26.29
C GLN A 186 0.47 -13.17 -27.08
N GLY A 187 -0.34 -12.90 -28.11
CA GLY A 187 -1.09 -13.93 -28.85
C GLY A 187 -2.53 -14.10 -28.39
N GLY A 188 -2.97 -13.36 -27.36
CA GLY A 188 -4.37 -13.15 -27.02
C GLY A 188 -4.86 -13.92 -25.79
N GLY A 189 -4.19 -15.00 -25.37
CA GLY A 189 -4.53 -15.75 -24.16
C GLY A 189 -6.02 -16.07 -24.02
N ILE A 190 -6.53 -15.99 -22.80
CA ILE A 190 -7.97 -16.17 -22.52
C ILE A 190 -8.83 -15.13 -23.23
N CYS A 191 -8.33 -13.90 -23.46
CA CYS A 191 -9.05 -12.86 -24.21
C CYS A 191 -9.34 -13.28 -25.67
N GLY A 192 -8.48 -14.10 -26.26
CA GLY A 192 -8.61 -14.62 -27.62
C GLY A 192 -9.26 -16.00 -27.73
N ALA A 193 -9.59 -16.64 -26.60
CA ALA A 193 -9.94 -18.07 -26.56
C ALA A 193 -11.27 -18.42 -27.27
N ASN A 194 -12.22 -17.48 -27.33
CA ASN A 194 -13.50 -17.69 -28.00
C ASN A 194 -14.13 -16.35 -28.44
N ALA A 195 -15.20 -16.40 -29.25
CA ALA A 195 -15.86 -15.22 -29.81
C ALA A 195 -16.42 -14.26 -28.74
N THR A 196 -16.90 -14.79 -27.61
CA THR A 196 -17.40 -13.98 -26.49
C THR A 196 -16.26 -13.21 -25.82
N ASN A 197 -15.14 -13.89 -25.53
CA ASN A 197 -13.98 -13.25 -24.92
C ASN A 197 -13.35 -12.19 -25.86
N VAL A 198 -13.33 -12.46 -27.17
CA VAL A 198 -12.85 -11.50 -28.17
C VAL A 198 -13.74 -10.25 -28.21
N ALA A 199 -15.07 -10.42 -28.14
CA ALA A 199 -16.01 -9.29 -28.12
C ALA A 199 -15.94 -8.48 -26.81
N ASN A 200 -15.70 -9.17 -25.69
CA ASN A 200 -15.69 -8.56 -24.36
C ASN A 200 -14.34 -7.92 -24.01
N SER A 201 -13.24 -8.38 -24.60
CA SER A 201 -11.91 -7.81 -24.33
C SER A 201 -11.71 -6.43 -24.95
N ARG A 202 -10.88 -5.61 -24.32
CA ARG A 202 -10.47 -4.28 -24.79
C ARG A 202 -8.98 -4.28 -25.10
N PRO A 203 -8.50 -3.40 -26.00
CA PRO A 203 -7.07 -3.12 -26.11
C PRO A 203 -6.50 -2.75 -24.74
N ASP A 204 -5.31 -3.25 -24.43
CA ASP A 204 -4.57 -2.93 -23.20
C ASP A 204 -3.29 -2.18 -23.56
N PRO A 205 -3.36 -0.88 -23.93
CA PRO A 205 -2.19 -0.14 -24.37
C PRO A 205 -1.34 0.29 -23.17
N LEU A 206 -0.01 0.15 -23.26
CA LEU A 206 0.94 0.84 -22.37
C LEU A 206 1.85 1.70 -23.25
N LEU A 207 1.59 3.01 -23.26
CA LEU A 207 2.16 3.92 -24.27
C LEU A 207 3.65 4.19 -24.05
N ASP A 208 4.07 4.26 -22.79
CA ASP A 208 5.45 4.56 -22.40
C ASP A 208 6.26 3.30 -22.02
N GLU A 209 5.69 2.11 -22.24
CA GLU A 209 6.35 0.86 -21.91
C GLU A 209 7.60 0.65 -22.77
N LEU A 210 8.75 0.46 -22.12
CA LEU A 210 10.02 0.19 -22.79
C LEU A 210 9.89 -1.08 -23.64
N GLY A 211 10.45 -1.07 -24.86
CA GLY A 211 10.26 -2.19 -25.80
C GLY A 211 8.86 -2.30 -26.43
N GLY A 212 7.90 -1.46 -26.01
CA GLY A 212 6.56 -1.35 -26.55
C GLY A 212 5.57 -2.41 -26.02
N TYR A 213 4.28 -2.07 -26.04
CA TYR A 213 3.20 -2.93 -25.57
C TYR A 213 1.95 -2.77 -26.46
N SER A 214 2.09 -3.08 -27.75
CA SER A 214 1.00 -2.99 -28.72
C SER A 214 0.36 -4.36 -28.97
N ASN A 215 -0.93 -4.37 -29.30
CA ASN A 215 -1.74 -5.56 -29.62
C ASN A 215 -1.99 -6.53 -28.44
N TYR A 216 -1.79 -6.07 -27.21
CA TYR A 216 -2.27 -6.76 -26.02
C TYR A 216 -3.74 -6.43 -25.78
N ARG A 217 -4.43 -7.33 -25.06
CA ARG A 217 -5.85 -7.19 -24.73
C ARG A 217 -6.04 -7.50 -23.26
N ALA A 218 -7.10 -6.97 -22.69
CA ALA A 218 -7.51 -7.29 -21.34
C ALA A 218 -9.03 -7.48 -21.24
N LEU A 219 -9.46 -8.21 -20.22
CA LEU A 219 -10.84 -8.29 -19.76
C LEU A 219 -10.94 -7.50 -18.45
N PHE A 220 -11.89 -6.58 -18.38
CA PHE A 220 -12.10 -5.72 -17.21
C PHE A 220 -13.47 -5.98 -16.60
N GLY A 221 -13.50 -6.12 -15.28
CA GLY A 221 -14.69 -6.32 -14.50
C GLY A 221 -15.22 -7.75 -14.49
N ALA A 222 -15.95 -8.08 -13.42
CA ALA A 222 -16.64 -9.35 -13.31
C ALA A 222 -17.59 -9.62 -14.49
N LYS A 223 -18.20 -8.58 -15.07
CA LYS A 223 -19.09 -8.70 -16.23
C LYS A 223 -18.43 -9.41 -17.42
N TYR A 224 -17.12 -9.19 -17.61
CA TYR A 224 -16.37 -9.78 -18.72
C TYR A 224 -15.40 -10.88 -18.29
N VAL A 225 -14.89 -10.83 -17.06
CA VAL A 225 -14.02 -11.87 -16.50
C VAL A 225 -14.80 -13.12 -16.12
N ASN A 226 -15.93 -13.01 -15.41
CA ASN A 226 -16.67 -14.19 -14.93
C ASN A 226 -17.10 -15.10 -16.10
N PRO A 227 -17.69 -14.61 -17.20
CA PRO A 227 -18.02 -15.50 -18.32
C PRO A 227 -16.82 -16.21 -18.93
N ALA A 228 -15.64 -15.57 -18.95
CA ALA A 228 -14.43 -16.14 -19.53
C ALA A 228 -13.88 -17.29 -18.67
N ILE A 229 -13.72 -17.06 -17.36
CA ILE A 229 -13.15 -18.07 -16.44
C ILE A 229 -14.17 -19.13 -16.01
N CYS A 230 -15.48 -18.86 -16.09
CA CYS A 230 -16.53 -19.83 -15.80
C CYS A 230 -16.94 -20.69 -17.02
N ALA A 231 -16.37 -20.43 -18.20
CA ALA A 231 -16.64 -21.23 -19.40
C ALA A 231 -15.83 -22.53 -19.47
N VAL A 232 -14.81 -22.68 -18.61
CA VAL A 232 -13.95 -23.87 -18.62
C VAL A 232 -14.66 -25.09 -18.00
N PRO A 233 -14.39 -26.32 -18.47
CA PRO A 233 -14.97 -27.52 -17.88
C PRO A 233 -14.62 -27.66 -16.40
N GLY A 234 -15.61 -27.91 -15.55
CA GLY A 234 -15.41 -28.10 -14.12
C GLY A 234 -15.30 -26.83 -13.28
N ALA A 235 -15.45 -25.64 -13.89
CA ALA A 235 -15.43 -24.37 -13.17
C ALA A 235 -16.38 -24.36 -11.96
N SER A 236 -15.88 -23.86 -10.83
CA SER A 236 -16.67 -23.61 -9.62
C SER A 236 -17.39 -22.25 -9.76
N CYS A 237 -18.44 -22.25 -10.58
CA CYS A 237 -19.27 -21.08 -10.82
C CYS A 237 -20.75 -21.42 -10.77
N GLN A 238 -21.55 -20.43 -10.41
CA GLN A 238 -23.01 -20.49 -10.42
C GLN A 238 -23.60 -19.45 -11.38
N THR A 239 -24.92 -19.55 -11.58
CA THR A 239 -25.68 -18.54 -12.30
C THR A 239 -26.67 -17.87 -11.36
N VAL A 240 -26.47 -16.57 -11.12
CA VAL A 240 -27.32 -15.73 -10.26
C VAL A 240 -27.92 -14.65 -11.14
N GLY A 241 -29.24 -14.48 -11.12
CA GLY A 241 -29.91 -13.46 -11.95
C GLY A 241 -29.63 -13.58 -13.46
N GLY A 242 -29.28 -14.76 -13.96
CA GLY A 242 -28.92 -14.99 -15.37
C GLY A 242 -27.46 -14.68 -15.74
N LEU A 243 -26.66 -14.17 -14.80
CA LEU A 243 -25.24 -13.85 -14.96
C LEU A 243 -24.35 -14.89 -14.26
N LYS A 244 -23.08 -14.99 -14.68
CA LYS A 244 -22.11 -15.89 -14.06
C LYS A 244 -21.52 -15.28 -12.80
N ALA A 245 -21.48 -16.07 -11.73
CA ALA A 245 -20.79 -15.75 -10.48
C ALA A 245 -19.72 -16.83 -10.22
N VAL A 246 -18.51 -16.40 -9.88
CA VAL A 246 -17.50 -17.30 -9.31
C VAL A 246 -17.95 -17.70 -7.91
N ASN A 247 -17.72 -18.95 -7.51
CA ASN A 247 -17.94 -19.37 -6.14
C ASN A 247 -16.74 -18.97 -5.28
N SER A 248 -17.02 -18.40 -4.11
CA SER A 248 -16.06 -18.23 -3.01
C SER A 248 -15.51 -19.59 -2.56
N THR A 249 -14.45 -19.58 -1.73
CA THR A 249 -13.92 -20.82 -1.13
C THR A 249 -14.93 -21.52 -0.20
N ALA A 250 -15.97 -20.82 0.25
CA ALA A 250 -17.10 -21.39 1.00
C ALA A 250 -18.15 -22.07 0.09
N GLY A 251 -18.05 -21.92 -1.23
CA GLY A 251 -18.99 -22.50 -2.21
C GLY A 251 -20.17 -21.61 -2.57
N ASP A 252 -20.34 -20.48 -1.89
CA ASP A 252 -21.36 -19.47 -2.20
C ASP A 252 -20.95 -18.61 -3.40
N PRO A 253 -21.89 -18.15 -4.23
CA PRO A 253 -21.59 -17.25 -5.34
C PRO A 253 -21.11 -15.90 -4.79
N VAL A 254 -20.04 -15.35 -5.35
CA VAL A 254 -19.57 -14.00 -5.00
C VAL A 254 -20.53 -12.97 -5.60
N THR A 255 -21.05 -12.10 -4.73
CA THR A 255 -21.97 -11.02 -5.09
C THR A 255 -21.60 -9.73 -4.36
N ASP A 256 -22.05 -8.60 -4.91
CA ASP A 256 -22.07 -7.33 -4.19
C ASP A 256 -23.06 -7.35 -3.00
N PRO A 257 -23.07 -6.31 -2.14
CA PRO A 257 -24.00 -6.22 -1.00
C PRO A 257 -25.49 -6.19 -1.39
N PHE A 258 -25.82 -6.02 -2.67
CA PHE A 258 -27.20 -6.09 -3.19
C PHE A 258 -27.55 -7.47 -3.76
N GLY A 259 -26.64 -8.46 -3.66
CA GLY A 259 -26.83 -9.81 -4.20
C GLY A 259 -26.63 -9.90 -5.71
N ARG A 260 -26.02 -8.91 -6.34
CA ARG A 260 -25.70 -8.94 -7.77
C ARG A 260 -24.37 -9.67 -7.98
N PRO A 261 -24.28 -10.62 -8.91
CA PRO A 261 -23.05 -11.36 -9.15
C PRO A 261 -21.97 -10.47 -9.74
N GLY A 262 -20.81 -10.41 -9.08
CA GLY A 262 -19.68 -9.62 -9.56
C GLY A 262 -18.75 -9.19 -8.45
N PHE A 263 -18.11 -8.05 -8.63
CA PHE A 263 -17.17 -7.50 -7.66
C PHE A 263 -17.89 -7.17 -6.33
N PRO A 264 -17.44 -7.72 -5.19
CA PRO A 264 -18.13 -7.51 -3.92
C PRO A 264 -17.88 -6.13 -3.29
N GLY A 265 -17.05 -5.28 -3.92
CA GLY A 265 -16.47 -4.09 -3.29
C GLY A 265 -15.12 -4.41 -2.64
N PHE A 266 -14.29 -3.39 -2.40
CA PHE A 266 -12.98 -3.56 -1.76
C PHE A 266 -13.11 -4.06 -0.32
N ASP A 267 -14.06 -3.52 0.44
CA ASP A 267 -14.46 -4.01 1.77
C ASP A 267 -15.07 -5.43 1.74
N GLY A 268 -15.56 -5.84 0.56
CA GLY A 268 -16.09 -7.18 0.31
C GLY A 268 -15.05 -8.18 -0.21
N ALA A 269 -13.78 -7.77 -0.37
CA ALA A 269 -12.67 -8.62 -0.82
C ALA A 269 -12.13 -9.52 0.31
N LEU A 270 -13.03 -10.03 1.15
CA LEU A 270 -12.75 -11.03 2.17
C LEU A 270 -11.99 -12.21 1.58
N ALA A 271 -11.15 -12.87 2.39
CA ALA A 271 -10.30 -13.99 1.94
C ALA A 271 -11.07 -15.04 1.13
N LYS A 272 -12.29 -15.39 1.54
CA LYS A 272 -13.12 -16.38 0.82
C LYS A 272 -13.47 -15.98 -0.62
N ASN A 273 -13.67 -14.69 -0.87
CA ASN A 273 -14.06 -14.16 -2.17
C ASN A 273 -12.84 -14.04 -3.06
N THR A 274 -11.77 -13.37 -2.59
CA THR A 274 -10.52 -13.21 -3.32
C THR A 274 -9.91 -14.57 -3.68
N LEU A 275 -9.70 -15.45 -2.70
CA LEU A 275 -9.10 -16.77 -2.95
C LEU A 275 -9.97 -17.64 -3.87
N GLY A 276 -11.29 -17.47 -3.83
CA GLY A 276 -12.22 -18.14 -4.76
C GLY A 276 -11.99 -17.73 -6.21
N TYR A 277 -11.79 -16.43 -6.46
CA TYR A 277 -11.41 -15.89 -7.76
C TYR A 277 -10.01 -16.33 -8.20
N LEU A 278 -9.01 -16.25 -7.33
CA LEU A 278 -7.63 -16.65 -7.67
C LEU A 278 -7.58 -18.12 -8.08
N ALA A 279 -8.25 -19.01 -7.34
CA ALA A 279 -8.35 -20.42 -7.70
C ALA A 279 -9.07 -20.60 -9.04
N GLN A 280 -10.19 -19.91 -9.26
CA GLN A 280 -10.93 -20.03 -10.51
C GLN A 280 -10.15 -19.52 -11.73
N MET A 281 -9.35 -18.46 -11.58
CA MET A 281 -8.47 -17.95 -12.63
C MET A 281 -7.38 -18.98 -12.97
N GLN A 282 -6.73 -19.58 -11.96
CA GLN A 282 -5.72 -20.62 -12.18
C GLN A 282 -6.29 -21.86 -12.85
N GLU A 283 -7.47 -22.32 -12.43
CA GLU A 283 -8.22 -23.42 -13.08
C GLU A 283 -8.60 -23.09 -14.53
N ALA A 284 -8.80 -21.81 -14.84
CA ALA A 284 -9.08 -21.34 -16.20
C ALA A 284 -7.82 -21.18 -17.06
N GLY A 285 -6.63 -21.54 -16.55
CA GLY A 285 -5.38 -21.50 -17.28
C GLY A 285 -4.61 -20.18 -17.17
N ILE A 286 -4.91 -19.34 -16.16
CA ILE A 286 -4.19 -18.09 -15.89
C ILE A 286 -3.13 -18.37 -14.81
N PRO A 287 -1.84 -18.48 -15.16
CA PRO A 287 -0.82 -18.95 -14.23
C PRO A 287 -0.36 -17.88 -13.22
N ILE A 288 -0.56 -16.59 -13.52
CA ILE A 288 -0.17 -15.49 -12.64
C ILE A 288 -1.43 -14.85 -12.09
N THR A 289 -1.65 -14.98 -10.77
CA THR A 289 -2.81 -14.40 -10.10
C THR A 289 -2.41 -13.59 -8.88
N TRP A 290 -2.92 -12.37 -8.80
CA TRP A 290 -2.74 -11.45 -7.68
C TRP A 290 -4.08 -11.13 -7.05
N GLY A 291 -4.11 -10.99 -5.73
CA GLY A 291 -5.33 -10.68 -5.00
C GLY A 291 -5.03 -9.92 -3.74
N TYR A 292 -5.80 -8.86 -3.51
CA TYR A 292 -5.94 -8.16 -2.25
C TYR A 292 -6.98 -8.84 -1.37
N ILE A 293 -6.72 -8.88 -0.07
CA ILE A 293 -7.63 -9.40 0.95
C ILE A 293 -7.88 -8.29 1.95
N SER A 294 -9.15 -7.92 2.13
CA SER A 294 -9.56 -6.89 3.10
C SER A 294 -9.04 -7.17 4.50
N ASP A 295 -8.90 -6.13 5.30
CA ASP A 295 -8.42 -6.21 6.67
C ASP A 295 -9.29 -7.18 7.50
N ALA A 296 -8.78 -7.56 8.67
CA ALA A 296 -9.54 -8.39 9.61
C ALA A 296 -10.17 -7.57 10.74
N HIS A 297 -9.90 -6.27 10.76
CA HIS A 297 -9.97 -5.38 11.91
C HIS A 297 -11.28 -4.61 11.93
N ASP A 298 -11.90 -4.41 10.77
CA ASP A 298 -13.21 -3.81 10.59
C ASP A 298 -14.33 -4.83 10.54
N ASN A 299 -15.51 -4.39 10.98
CA ASN A 299 -16.71 -5.20 10.87
C ASN A 299 -17.39 -4.99 9.50
N HIS A 300 -17.11 -5.89 8.56
CA HIS A 300 -17.66 -5.83 7.19
C HIS A 300 -19.13 -6.31 7.05
N THR A 301 -19.89 -6.46 8.14
CA THR A 301 -21.27 -6.96 8.06
C THR A 301 -22.27 -5.98 7.44
N SER A 302 -21.86 -4.73 7.15
CA SER A 302 -22.65 -3.76 6.37
C SER A 302 -21.78 -2.93 5.41
N SER A 303 -20.95 -3.61 4.62
CA SER A 303 -20.06 -2.98 3.64
C SER A 303 -20.80 -2.10 2.62
N PHE A 304 -20.25 -0.92 2.31
CA PHE A 304 -20.79 -0.07 1.24
C PHE A 304 -20.61 -0.78 -0.13
N PRO A 305 -21.61 -0.77 -1.05
CA PRO A 305 -22.81 0.09 -1.10
C PRO A 305 -24.07 -0.37 -0.33
N ALA A 306 -23.99 -1.17 0.73
CA ALA A 306 -25.14 -1.46 1.57
C ALA A 306 -25.80 -0.20 2.19
N PRO A 307 -27.09 -0.24 2.57
CA PRO A 307 -27.73 0.82 3.34
C PRO A 307 -26.95 1.12 4.63
N PHE A 308 -26.69 2.39 4.90
CA PHE A 308 -26.02 2.85 6.13
C PHE A 308 -26.70 2.25 7.37
N ASN A 309 -25.93 1.53 8.18
CA ASN A 309 -26.36 1.05 9.48
C ASN A 309 -25.64 1.91 10.53
N PRO A 310 -26.31 2.67 11.41
CA PRO A 310 -25.61 3.49 12.40
C PRO A 310 -24.74 2.70 13.40
N ALA A 311 -24.83 1.36 13.41
CA ALA A 311 -23.92 0.49 14.17
C ALA A 311 -22.67 0.05 13.38
N PHE A 312 -22.58 0.33 12.07
CA PHE A 312 -21.56 -0.19 11.16
C PHE A 312 -21.33 0.68 9.90
N PRO A 313 -20.11 0.73 9.33
CA PRO A 313 -18.91 -0.02 9.74
C PRO A 313 -18.37 0.47 11.08
N ARG A 314 -17.73 -0.43 11.84
CA ARG A 314 -16.98 -0.09 13.05
C ARG A 314 -15.70 -0.91 13.10
N ALA A 315 -14.63 -0.34 13.64
CA ALA A 315 -13.45 -1.09 13.99
C ALA A 315 -13.74 -2.09 15.12
N SER A 316 -12.92 -3.13 15.21
CA SER A 316 -12.95 -4.18 16.23
C SER A 316 -11.61 -4.22 16.95
N GLY A 317 -11.62 -4.37 18.27
CA GLY A 317 -10.38 -4.37 19.05
C GLY A 317 -9.74 -5.76 19.15
N PRO A 318 -8.42 -5.86 19.37
CA PRO A 318 -7.73 -7.14 19.53
C PRO A 318 -8.45 -8.08 20.50
N GLY A 319 -8.77 -9.28 20.04
CA GLY A 319 -9.44 -10.32 20.82
C GLY A 319 -10.96 -10.15 20.97
N GLU A 320 -11.57 -9.16 20.30
CA GLU A 320 -13.03 -9.03 20.22
C GLU A 320 -13.67 -10.19 19.45
N ALA A 321 -14.90 -10.55 19.80
CA ALA A 321 -15.53 -11.78 19.32
C ALA A 321 -15.75 -11.81 17.79
N ASP A 322 -16.07 -10.67 17.17
CA ASP A 322 -16.27 -10.55 15.73
C ASP A 322 -14.94 -10.59 14.97
N TYR A 323 -13.91 -9.88 15.43
CA TYR A 323 -12.55 -9.96 14.89
C TYR A 323 -12.01 -11.40 14.92
N LYS A 324 -12.15 -12.10 16.05
CA LYS A 324 -11.78 -13.54 16.14
C LYS A 324 -12.57 -14.41 15.16
N ALA A 325 -13.86 -14.13 14.98
CA ALA A 325 -14.69 -14.88 14.05
C ALA A 325 -14.28 -14.64 12.59
N GLN A 326 -13.87 -13.41 12.26
CA GLN A 326 -13.38 -13.05 10.94
C GLN A 326 -12.05 -13.71 10.61
N LEU A 327 -11.07 -13.65 11.51
CA LEU A 327 -9.79 -14.36 11.32
C LEU A 327 -10.01 -15.87 11.17
N LYS A 328 -10.94 -16.45 11.93
CA LYS A 328 -11.33 -17.85 11.75
C LYS A 328 -11.95 -18.14 10.38
N ALA A 329 -12.72 -17.22 9.83
CA ALA A 329 -13.28 -17.33 8.49
C ALA A 329 -12.19 -17.19 7.41
N TYR A 330 -11.18 -16.35 7.63
CA TYR A 330 -10.01 -16.24 6.75
C TYR A 330 -9.18 -17.53 6.80
N ASP A 331 -8.94 -18.09 7.99
CA ASP A 331 -8.28 -19.38 8.16
C ASP A 331 -8.98 -20.51 7.38
N ASP A 332 -10.31 -20.60 7.51
CA ASP A 332 -11.12 -21.57 6.77
C ASP A 332 -11.03 -21.35 5.25
N ALA A 333 -10.96 -20.09 4.80
CA ALA A 333 -10.80 -19.77 3.40
C ALA A 333 -9.45 -20.23 2.85
N PHE A 334 -8.35 -20.06 3.60
CA PHE A 334 -7.03 -20.58 3.21
C PHE A 334 -7.00 -22.11 3.19
N ALA A 335 -7.60 -22.77 4.18
CA ALA A 335 -7.71 -24.23 4.21
C ALA A 335 -8.42 -24.75 2.94
N ALA A 336 -9.57 -24.14 2.60
CA ALA A 336 -10.34 -24.50 1.42
C ALA A 336 -9.59 -24.17 0.12
N TYR A 337 -8.89 -23.04 0.05
CA TYR A 337 -8.09 -22.63 -1.10
C TYR A 337 -6.97 -23.62 -1.41
N PHE A 338 -6.14 -23.96 -0.43
CA PHE A 338 -5.05 -24.92 -0.62
C PHE A 338 -5.56 -26.31 -0.98
N LEU A 339 -6.68 -26.75 -0.38
CA LEU A 339 -7.31 -28.02 -0.73
C LEU A 339 -7.83 -28.02 -2.17
N ARG A 340 -8.44 -26.90 -2.61
CA ARG A 340 -8.96 -26.72 -3.96
C ARG A 340 -7.84 -26.79 -4.99
N LEU A 341 -6.80 -25.98 -4.84
CA LEU A 341 -5.65 -26.00 -5.77
C LEU A 341 -4.96 -27.36 -5.84
N LYS A 342 -4.78 -28.01 -4.69
CA LYS A 342 -4.14 -29.34 -4.63
C LYS A 342 -4.92 -30.41 -5.41
N LYS A 343 -6.25 -30.30 -5.48
CA LYS A 343 -7.09 -31.21 -6.26
C LYS A 343 -6.78 -31.14 -7.76
N ASP A 344 -6.36 -29.97 -8.24
CA ASP A 344 -5.95 -29.72 -9.61
C ASP A 344 -4.43 -29.87 -9.82
N GLY A 345 -3.73 -30.38 -8.80
CA GLY A 345 -2.30 -30.62 -8.83
C GLY A 345 -1.46 -29.35 -8.70
N ILE A 346 -2.05 -28.22 -8.27
CA ILE A 346 -1.36 -26.96 -8.00
C ILE A 346 -1.01 -26.91 -6.51
N ASP A 347 0.28 -26.93 -6.19
CA ASP A 347 0.75 -26.90 -4.80
C ASP A 347 2.18 -26.32 -4.70
N GLN A 348 2.76 -26.35 -3.49
CA GLN A 348 4.09 -25.79 -3.23
C GLN A 348 5.22 -26.46 -4.03
N SER A 349 4.99 -27.63 -4.64
CA SER A 349 6.00 -28.32 -5.43
C SER A 349 6.15 -27.78 -6.84
N ASN A 350 5.18 -26.98 -7.32
CA ASN A 350 5.17 -26.45 -8.68
C ASN A 350 4.72 -24.99 -8.81
N THR A 351 4.24 -24.38 -7.73
CA THR A 351 3.71 -23.01 -7.73
C THR A 351 4.45 -22.14 -6.71
N LEU A 352 4.75 -20.91 -7.11
CA LEU A 352 5.26 -19.88 -6.21
C LEU A 352 4.07 -19.16 -5.55
N PHE A 353 3.99 -19.27 -4.23
CA PHE A 353 3.11 -18.48 -3.38
C PHE A 353 3.94 -17.38 -2.74
N MET A 354 3.51 -16.14 -2.95
CA MET A 354 3.96 -14.98 -2.19
C MET A 354 2.76 -14.42 -1.44
N VAL A 355 2.88 -14.29 -0.13
CA VAL A 355 1.87 -13.70 0.75
C VAL A 355 2.55 -12.63 1.58
N THR A 356 2.02 -11.42 1.57
CA THR A 356 2.50 -10.30 2.38
C THR A 356 1.32 -9.45 2.81
N VAL A 357 1.60 -8.38 3.53
CA VAL A 357 0.69 -7.29 3.81
C VAL A 357 1.19 -6.02 3.09
N ASP A 358 0.32 -5.05 2.83
CA ASP A 358 0.65 -3.75 2.23
C ASP A 358 1.26 -2.74 3.21
N GLU A 359 0.91 -2.84 4.49
CA GLU A 359 1.51 -2.11 5.61
C GLU A 359 1.14 -2.79 6.95
N GLY A 360 1.64 -2.29 8.08
CA GLY A 360 1.07 -2.58 9.40
C GLY A 360 0.15 -1.46 9.84
N ASP A 361 -0.57 -1.67 10.93
CA ASP A 361 -1.35 -0.63 11.59
C ASP A 361 -1.12 -0.64 13.12
N LYS A 362 -1.67 0.38 13.78
CA LYS A 362 -1.59 0.54 15.22
C LYS A 362 -2.98 0.63 15.81
N PHE A 363 -3.30 -0.33 16.67
CA PHE A 363 -4.48 -0.26 17.52
C PHE A 363 -4.47 0.98 18.43
N ALA A 364 -5.41 1.89 18.20
CA ALA A 364 -5.76 3.03 19.04
C ALA A 364 -6.96 2.66 19.94
N GLY A 365 -6.69 2.34 21.20
CA GLY A 365 -7.73 1.90 22.11
C GLY A 365 -7.25 1.51 23.50
N GLY A 366 -8.22 1.43 24.42
CA GLY A 366 -8.03 1.09 25.81
C GLY A 366 -7.91 -0.40 26.10
N ILE A 367 -8.00 -0.74 27.38
CA ILE A 367 -7.87 -2.11 27.85
C ILE A 367 -9.24 -2.79 27.74
N GLY A 368 -9.45 -3.63 26.72
CA GLY A 368 -10.68 -4.42 26.53
C GLY A 368 -11.06 -5.23 27.78
N THR A 369 -12.35 -5.42 28.00
CA THR A 369 -12.90 -6.08 29.19
C THR A 369 -13.05 -7.58 28.94
N PRO A 370 -12.37 -8.47 29.70
CA PRO A 370 -12.49 -9.91 29.52
C PRO A 370 -13.93 -10.43 29.63
N GLN A 371 -14.30 -11.31 28.69
CA GLN A 371 -15.59 -11.98 28.63
C GLN A 371 -15.47 -13.45 29.08
N THR A 372 -16.61 -14.08 29.37
CA THR A 372 -16.66 -15.48 29.84
C THR A 372 -16.18 -16.50 28.80
N ASP A 373 -16.25 -16.16 27.52
CA ASP A 373 -15.80 -16.99 26.39
C ASP A 373 -14.32 -16.77 26.04
N GLY A 374 -13.61 -15.95 26.81
CA GLY A 374 -12.21 -15.59 26.57
C GLY A 374 -12.00 -14.55 25.47
N SER A 375 -13.06 -13.93 24.95
CA SER A 375 -12.94 -12.70 24.15
C SER A 375 -12.76 -11.45 25.03
N LEU A 376 -12.44 -10.33 24.39
CA LEU A 376 -12.44 -9.00 25.01
C LEU A 376 -13.63 -8.18 24.49
N ALA A 377 -14.22 -7.34 25.33
CA ALA A 377 -15.27 -6.39 24.94
C ALA A 377 -14.77 -4.95 25.04
N TYR A 378 -15.01 -4.19 23.97
CA TYR A 378 -14.68 -2.77 23.86
C TYR A 378 -15.94 -1.91 23.85
N ALA A 379 -15.81 -0.64 24.24
CA ALA A 379 -16.89 0.32 24.19
C ALA A 379 -16.86 1.07 22.85
N HIS A 380 -17.90 0.85 22.05
CA HIS A 380 -18.06 1.41 20.70
C HIS A 380 -18.93 2.67 20.73
N THR A 381 -18.40 3.75 21.33
CA THR A 381 -19.13 5.01 21.47
C THR A 381 -18.25 6.22 21.18
N ASN A 382 -18.76 7.21 20.47
CA ASN A 382 -18.08 8.50 20.35
C ASN A 382 -18.04 9.18 21.72
N CYS A 383 -16.87 9.67 22.11
CA CYS A 383 -16.70 10.25 23.43
C CYS A 383 -15.51 11.22 23.49
N SER A 384 -15.43 11.99 24.56
CA SER A 384 -14.35 12.95 24.81
C SER A 384 -13.86 12.84 26.25
N TRP A 385 -12.54 12.78 26.45
CA TRP A 385 -11.97 12.82 27.80
C TRP A 385 -12.09 14.19 28.49
N THR A 386 -12.44 15.24 27.74
CA THR A 386 -12.52 16.62 28.26
C THR A 386 -13.92 17.02 28.69
N THR A 387 -14.96 16.24 28.36
CA THR A 387 -16.36 16.51 28.69
C THR A 387 -17.02 15.29 29.33
N THR A 388 -18.16 15.48 30.00
CA THR A 388 -18.91 14.38 30.66
C THR A 388 -19.98 13.83 29.71
N PRO A 389 -20.11 12.49 29.55
CA PRO A 389 -19.31 11.45 30.20
C PRO A 389 -17.93 11.28 29.56
N ALA A 390 -16.91 11.14 30.41
CA ALA A 390 -15.58 10.76 29.95
C ALA A 390 -15.64 9.35 29.34
N CYS A 391 -14.76 9.10 28.39
CA CYS A 391 -14.70 7.79 27.76
C CYS A 391 -14.32 6.70 28.75
N PRO A 392 -14.88 5.49 28.59
CA PRO A 392 -14.58 4.36 29.44
C PRO A 392 -13.15 3.85 29.20
N THR A 393 -12.60 3.10 30.17
CA THR A 393 -11.23 2.56 30.08
C THR A 393 -11.05 1.50 29.00
N ASN A 394 -12.14 0.90 28.54
CA ASN A 394 -12.17 -0.06 27.43
C ASN A 394 -12.68 0.58 26.12
N GLN A 395 -12.65 1.91 26.01
CA GLN A 395 -12.97 2.63 24.79
C GLN A 395 -12.02 2.23 23.66
N ILE A 396 -12.55 2.08 22.45
CA ILE A 396 -11.80 1.89 21.21
C ILE A 396 -11.93 3.13 20.32
N GLY A 397 -10.91 3.42 19.52
CA GLY A 397 -11.00 4.39 18.45
C GLY A 397 -9.82 5.34 18.43
N GLU A 398 -9.45 5.80 17.25
CA GLU A 398 -8.44 6.82 17.03
C GLU A 398 -8.89 8.19 17.59
N VAL A 399 -7.90 9.02 17.93
CA VAL A 399 -8.08 10.37 18.48
C VAL A 399 -8.15 11.37 17.33
N ASN A 400 -9.36 11.76 16.96
CA ASN A 400 -9.62 12.70 15.88
C ASN A 400 -9.38 14.15 16.32
N MET A 401 -8.60 14.91 15.54
CA MET A 401 -8.36 16.33 15.78
C MET A 401 -8.34 17.17 14.49
N ASN A 402 -9.11 18.27 14.47
CA ASN A 402 -8.90 19.33 13.47
C ASN A 402 -7.85 20.32 13.99
N MET A 403 -6.64 20.21 13.44
CA MET A 403 -5.47 20.99 13.80
C MET A 403 -5.62 22.47 13.50
N ARG A 404 -6.34 22.85 12.43
CA ARG A 404 -6.46 24.27 12.03
C ARG A 404 -7.00 25.14 13.15
N THR A 405 -7.90 24.59 13.97
CA THR A 405 -8.51 25.32 15.09
C THR A 405 -7.59 25.46 16.31
N LYS A 406 -6.46 24.74 16.31
CA LYS A 406 -5.47 24.72 17.39
C LYS A 406 -4.22 25.52 17.05
N LEU A 407 -4.00 25.84 15.77
CA LEU A 407 -2.86 26.64 15.32
C LEU A 407 -3.07 28.14 15.63
N PRO A 408 -1.98 28.90 15.87
CA PRO A 408 -2.06 30.31 16.23
C PRO A 408 -2.66 31.20 15.13
N THR A 409 -3.17 32.38 15.52
CA THR A 409 -3.55 33.42 14.56
C THR A 409 -2.36 33.81 13.67
N GLY A 410 -2.59 33.90 12.36
CA GLY A 410 -1.56 34.24 11.37
C GLY A 410 -0.94 33.03 10.66
N THR A 411 -1.33 31.80 11.02
CA THR A 411 -1.05 30.61 10.20
C THR A 411 -1.56 30.83 8.77
N PRO A 412 -0.73 30.54 7.74
CA PRO A 412 -1.13 30.74 6.34
C PRO A 412 -2.31 29.83 5.95
N GLY A 413 -2.92 30.10 4.81
CA GLY A 413 -3.88 29.16 4.22
C GLY A 413 -3.15 27.87 3.82
N PHE A 414 -3.71 26.71 4.18
CA PHE A 414 -3.14 25.40 3.85
C PHE A 414 -4.27 24.40 3.60
N GLN A 415 -3.94 23.22 3.09
CA GLN A 415 -4.76 22.01 3.15
C GLN A 415 -3.86 20.87 3.62
N VAL A 416 -4.45 19.74 4.02
CA VAL A 416 -3.69 18.53 4.35
C VAL A 416 -4.25 17.32 3.63
N HIS A 417 -3.43 16.30 3.40
CA HIS A 417 -3.92 14.93 3.40
C HIS A 417 -4.25 14.58 4.86
N ASN A 418 -5.48 14.14 5.13
CA ASN A 418 -5.88 13.81 6.50
C ASN A 418 -5.30 12.44 6.86
N ASP A 419 -4.58 12.36 7.98
CA ASP A 419 -3.81 11.17 8.33
C ASP A 419 -3.30 11.22 9.79
N SER A 420 -2.68 10.16 10.31
CA SER A 420 -1.79 10.26 11.47
C SER A 420 -0.46 10.90 11.08
N ALA A 421 -0.02 10.73 9.82
CA ALA A 421 1.13 11.40 9.21
C ALA A 421 0.70 12.50 8.19
N PRO A 422 -0.04 13.56 8.59
CA PRO A 422 -0.62 14.50 7.64
C PRO A 422 0.44 15.24 6.82
N THR A 423 0.29 15.20 5.50
CA THR A 423 1.09 16.01 4.58
C THR A 423 0.46 17.38 4.39
N PHE A 424 1.22 18.45 4.61
CA PHE A 424 0.73 19.83 4.57
C PHE A 424 1.03 20.50 3.24
N TYR A 425 0.01 21.11 2.64
CA TYR A 425 0.13 21.87 1.39
C TYR A 425 -0.22 23.33 1.66
N VAL A 426 0.80 24.18 1.80
CA VAL A 426 0.62 25.61 2.11
C VAL A 426 0.37 26.40 0.83
N ASN A 427 -0.71 27.18 0.79
CA ASN A 427 -1.11 27.95 -0.38
C ASN A 427 0.04 28.87 -0.85
N GLY A 428 0.23 28.89 -2.17
CA GLY A 428 1.31 29.60 -2.84
C GLY A 428 2.60 28.80 -2.98
N GLN A 429 2.63 27.55 -2.52
CA GLN A 429 3.80 26.65 -2.54
C GLN A 429 5.07 27.38 -2.08
N PRO A 430 5.09 27.93 -0.86
CA PRO A 430 6.21 28.74 -0.40
C PRO A 430 7.48 27.88 -0.32
N GLU A 431 8.60 28.48 -0.73
CA GLU A 431 9.94 27.90 -0.55
C GLU A 431 10.20 27.52 0.91
N ARG A 432 10.96 26.44 1.15
CA ARG A 432 11.31 25.92 2.48
C ARG A 432 11.97 26.92 3.44
N THR A 433 12.50 28.04 2.94
CA THR A 433 13.11 29.12 3.76
C THR A 433 12.14 30.28 4.04
N ASN A 434 10.90 30.20 3.57
CA ASN A 434 9.89 31.22 3.78
C ASN A 434 9.55 31.36 5.27
N SER A 435 9.76 32.55 5.84
CA SER A 435 9.55 32.79 7.28
C SER A 435 8.15 32.46 7.81
N VAL A 436 7.11 32.55 6.99
CA VAL A 436 5.72 32.23 7.38
C VAL A 436 5.52 30.72 7.43
N LEU A 437 6.04 29.97 6.44
CA LEU A 437 6.07 28.51 6.45
C LEU A 437 6.86 28.01 7.66
N ARG A 438 8.09 28.51 7.85
CA ARG A 438 8.96 28.18 8.99
C ARG A 438 8.29 28.37 10.34
N LYS A 439 7.51 29.46 10.47
CA LYS A 439 6.73 29.68 11.69
C LYS A 439 5.62 28.63 11.84
N MET A 440 4.89 28.32 10.77
CA MET A 440 3.84 27.30 10.81
C MET A 440 4.38 25.92 11.18
N GLU A 441 5.51 25.50 10.62
CA GLU A 441 6.12 24.20 10.93
C GLU A 441 6.47 24.08 12.42
N ARG A 442 7.02 25.14 13.02
CA ARG A 442 7.25 25.21 14.48
C ARG A 442 5.95 25.18 15.27
N ASP A 443 4.96 25.97 14.87
CA ASP A 443 3.64 25.99 15.54
C ASP A 443 2.97 24.61 15.50
N VAL A 444 3.14 23.85 14.41
CA VAL A 444 2.68 22.46 14.27
C VAL A 444 3.52 21.53 15.16
N GLY A 445 4.84 21.65 15.12
CA GLY A 445 5.76 20.86 15.95
C GLY A 445 5.62 21.05 17.47
N ASP A 446 5.11 22.20 17.89
CA ASP A 446 4.84 22.56 19.28
C ASP A 446 3.38 22.27 19.68
N LEU A 447 2.55 21.75 18.76
CA LEU A 447 1.16 21.45 19.03
C LEU A 447 1.05 20.39 20.14
N GLN A 448 0.27 20.72 21.17
CA GLN A 448 -0.04 19.82 22.27
C GLN A 448 -1.53 19.59 22.40
N ALA A 449 -1.90 18.34 22.65
CA ALA A 449 -3.27 17.92 22.90
C ALA A 449 -3.29 16.71 23.83
N ILE A 450 -4.45 16.44 24.42
CA ILE A 450 -4.64 15.25 25.28
C ILE A 450 -4.88 14.07 24.35
N ASP A 451 -3.92 13.15 24.31
CA ASP A 451 -4.14 11.78 23.88
C ASP A 451 -4.53 10.93 25.10
N PRO A 452 -5.79 10.46 25.18
CA PRO A 452 -6.27 9.72 26.33
C PRO A 452 -5.61 8.36 26.55
N TYR A 453 -4.98 7.78 25.52
CA TYR A 453 -4.30 6.48 25.64
C TYR A 453 -2.87 6.63 26.18
N VAL A 454 -2.30 7.83 26.10
CA VAL A 454 -0.93 8.13 26.53
C VAL A 454 -0.91 8.90 27.86
N SER A 455 -1.70 9.97 28.00
CA SER A 455 -1.60 10.89 29.13
C SER A 455 -2.89 11.67 29.39
N SER A 456 -3.23 11.89 30.66
CA SER A 456 -4.34 12.78 31.06
C SER A 456 -4.02 14.28 30.94
N SER A 457 -2.77 14.63 30.64
CA SER A 457 -2.29 15.99 30.41
C SER A 457 -1.87 16.17 28.95
N PRO A 458 -2.00 17.37 28.36
CA PRO A 458 -1.55 17.60 27.00
C PRO A 458 -0.09 17.19 26.79
N THR A 459 0.15 16.42 25.73
CA THR A 459 1.47 16.00 25.24
C THR A 459 1.65 16.48 23.81
N THR A 460 2.88 16.44 23.31
CA THR A 460 3.17 16.76 21.91
C THR A 460 2.39 15.81 21.00
N VAL A 461 1.78 16.37 19.95
CA VAL A 461 1.04 15.60 18.94
C VAL A 461 2.00 15.01 17.90
N PHE A 462 2.98 15.79 17.46
CA PHE A 462 3.94 15.39 16.43
C PHE A 462 5.29 14.94 17.00
N GLU A 463 5.64 13.68 16.72
CA GLU A 463 6.92 13.10 17.10
C GLU A 463 8.06 13.54 16.17
N ARG A 464 7.80 13.60 14.86
CA ARG A 464 8.76 14.04 13.84
C ARG A 464 8.12 14.99 12.83
N LEU A 465 8.97 15.75 12.16
CA LEU A 465 8.63 16.61 11.05
C LEU A 465 9.65 16.41 9.95
N ALA A 466 9.20 16.39 8.70
CA ALA A 466 10.03 16.37 7.51
C ALA A 466 9.61 17.51 6.59
N ASP A 467 10.51 18.41 6.25
CA ASP A 467 10.28 19.38 5.17
C ASP A 467 10.67 18.77 3.82
N THR A 468 10.55 19.53 2.73
CA THR A 468 10.82 19.02 1.37
C THR A 468 12.21 18.40 1.16
N VAL A 469 13.21 18.75 1.95
CA VAL A 469 14.56 18.14 1.90
C VAL A 469 14.53 16.74 2.51
N GLU A 470 13.95 16.60 3.70
CA GLU A 470 13.84 15.30 4.36
C GLU A 470 12.81 14.39 3.66
N GLU A 471 11.69 14.94 3.17
CA GLU A 471 10.73 14.18 2.36
C GLU A 471 11.40 13.53 1.15
N LYS A 472 12.38 14.19 0.53
CA LYS A 472 13.17 13.59 -0.56
C LYS A 472 14.02 12.42 -0.05
N THR A 473 14.65 12.55 1.12
CA THR A 473 15.38 11.46 1.77
C THR A 473 14.49 10.24 1.99
N LEU A 474 13.25 10.45 2.39
CA LEU A 474 12.24 9.43 2.69
C LEU A 474 11.54 8.83 1.45
N HIS A 475 11.98 9.15 0.24
CA HIS A 475 11.30 8.75 -1.01
C HIS A 475 9.86 9.28 -1.17
N MET A 476 9.56 10.45 -0.59
CA MET A 476 8.24 11.11 -0.65
C MET A 476 8.16 12.23 -1.71
N VAL A 477 9.20 12.38 -2.55
CA VAL A 477 9.27 13.40 -3.61
C VAL A 477 9.46 12.74 -4.97
N ASN A 478 8.41 12.66 -5.77
CA ASN A 478 8.45 12.06 -7.11
C ASN A 478 8.85 13.06 -8.19
N SER A 479 8.77 12.62 -9.46
CA SER A 479 9.11 13.44 -10.63
C SER A 479 8.14 14.58 -10.95
N ASP A 480 7.00 14.69 -10.24
CA ASP A 480 6.05 15.78 -10.36
C ASP A 480 6.16 16.75 -9.17
N PRO A 481 6.81 17.91 -9.35
CA PRO A 481 6.99 18.88 -8.27
C PRO A 481 5.66 19.51 -7.79
N ALA A 482 4.55 19.35 -8.53
CA ALA A 482 3.25 19.80 -8.07
C ALA A 482 2.71 18.94 -6.92
N ARG A 483 3.16 17.69 -6.78
CA ARG A 483 2.67 16.74 -5.76
C ARG A 483 3.44 16.79 -4.45
N THR A 484 4.62 17.41 -4.45
CA THR A 484 5.46 17.55 -3.26
C THR A 484 4.75 18.37 -2.19
N PRO A 485 4.51 17.82 -0.98
CA PRO A 485 4.00 18.60 0.14
C PRO A 485 4.93 19.76 0.49
N SER A 486 4.45 20.73 1.29
CA SER A 486 5.32 21.74 1.88
C SER A 486 6.15 21.17 3.02
N PHE A 487 5.56 20.28 3.81
CA PHE A 487 6.18 19.46 4.85
C PHE A 487 5.18 18.39 5.31
N THR A 488 5.67 17.39 6.01
CA THR A 488 4.90 16.30 6.62
C THR A 488 5.15 16.27 8.12
N GLY A 489 4.09 16.04 8.90
CA GLY A 489 4.23 15.76 10.33
C GLY A 489 3.88 14.31 10.61
N PHE A 490 4.70 13.64 11.40
CA PHE A 490 4.51 12.26 11.86
C PHE A 490 4.08 12.30 13.32
N ALA A 491 2.86 11.86 13.61
CA ALA A 491 2.25 12.00 14.93
C ALA A 491 2.53 10.79 15.82
N ASP A 492 2.08 10.87 17.07
CA ASP A 492 1.78 9.63 17.79
C ASP A 492 0.67 8.88 17.01
N PRO A 493 0.79 7.56 16.81
CA PRO A 493 -0.08 6.82 15.91
C PRO A 493 -1.49 6.59 16.49
N ASN A 494 -1.86 7.18 17.62
CA ASN A 494 -3.26 7.20 18.05
C ASN A 494 -4.07 8.32 17.37
N TRP A 495 -3.43 9.27 16.70
CA TRP A 495 -4.09 10.45 16.15
C TRP A 495 -4.60 10.24 14.72
N PHE A 496 -5.77 10.80 14.42
CA PHE A 496 -6.19 11.10 13.05
C PHE A 496 -6.38 12.61 12.89
N LEU A 497 -5.53 13.20 12.06
CA LEU A 497 -5.34 14.65 12.00
C LEU A 497 -5.91 15.23 10.71
N THR A 498 -6.74 16.26 10.88
CA THR A 498 -7.39 16.95 9.77
C THR A 498 -7.07 18.45 9.75
N GLY A 499 -7.23 19.07 8.58
CA GLY A 499 -6.94 20.50 8.35
C GLY A 499 -8.10 21.31 7.80
N GLY A 500 -9.34 20.82 7.91
CA GLY A 500 -10.52 21.42 7.30
C GLY A 500 -10.83 22.84 7.80
N THR A 501 -11.39 23.69 6.94
CA THR A 501 -11.86 25.04 7.34
C THR A 501 -13.15 24.94 8.13
N VAL A 502 -13.31 25.73 9.20
CA VAL A 502 -14.54 25.73 10.04
C VAL A 502 -15.83 26.08 9.28
N ALA A 503 -15.71 26.67 8.08
CA ALA A 503 -16.84 26.94 7.19
C ALA A 503 -17.36 25.67 6.48
N ASN A 504 -16.55 24.60 6.42
CA ASN A 504 -17.01 23.27 6.07
C ASN A 504 -17.59 22.62 7.33
N PRO A 505 -18.90 22.31 7.38
CA PRO A 505 -19.55 21.73 8.56
C PRO A 505 -18.97 20.36 8.96
N ASN A 506 -18.23 19.70 8.06
CA ASN A 506 -17.58 18.41 8.29
C ASN A 506 -16.09 18.55 8.65
N ALA A 507 -15.58 19.77 8.83
CA ALA A 507 -14.16 19.98 9.12
C ALA A 507 -13.76 19.63 10.55
N ASN A 508 -14.69 19.61 11.50
CA ASN A 508 -14.41 19.17 12.86
C ASN A 508 -14.71 17.67 13.00
N PRO A 509 -14.03 16.98 13.94
CA PRO A 509 -14.35 15.62 14.29
C PRO A 509 -15.86 15.41 14.51
N SER A 510 -16.40 14.33 13.96
CA SER A 510 -17.84 14.02 14.02
C SER A 510 -18.30 13.60 15.43
N CYS A 511 -17.35 13.30 16.32
CA CYS A 511 -17.55 12.79 17.67
C CYS A 511 -17.83 13.86 18.76
N GLY A 512 -18.15 15.10 18.37
CA GLY A 512 -18.78 16.10 19.26
C GLY A 512 -17.82 16.99 20.07
N SER A 513 -16.51 16.79 20.00
CA SER A 513 -15.51 17.76 20.48
C SER A 513 -14.27 17.81 19.57
N ASN A 514 -13.27 18.61 19.92
CA ASN A 514 -12.01 18.66 19.18
C ASN A 514 -10.84 18.84 20.16
N PRO A 515 -10.08 17.78 20.49
CA PRO A 515 -10.18 16.42 19.94
C PRO A 515 -11.34 15.59 20.52
N CYS A 516 -11.63 14.43 19.93
CA CYS A 516 -12.47 13.36 20.50
C CYS A 516 -12.06 11.98 19.94
N VAL A 517 -12.60 10.91 20.52
CA VAL A 517 -12.39 9.54 20.02
C VAL A 517 -13.56 9.12 19.12
N ASP A 518 -13.22 8.63 17.94
CA ASP A 518 -14.15 8.05 16.97
C ASP A 518 -13.97 6.53 16.96
N TYR A 519 -15.00 5.78 17.34
CA TYR A 519 -14.89 4.31 17.43
C TYR A 519 -15.01 3.60 16.07
N HIS A 520 -15.37 4.32 15.01
CA HIS A 520 -15.52 3.72 13.70
C HIS A 520 -14.16 3.31 13.11
N PHE A 521 -13.09 3.98 13.52
CA PHE A 521 -11.71 3.74 13.09
C PHE A 521 -10.83 3.60 14.33
N ALA A 522 -10.01 2.55 14.42
CA ALA A 522 -9.18 2.29 15.59
C ALA A 522 -7.81 1.73 15.26
N TRP A 523 -7.44 1.78 14.00
CA TRP A 523 -6.28 1.11 13.45
C TRP A 523 -5.60 2.10 12.52
N SER A 524 -4.65 2.83 13.09
CA SER A 524 -3.98 3.93 12.42
C SER A 524 -2.68 3.46 11.79
N HIS A 525 -2.38 3.93 10.59
CA HIS A 525 -1.28 3.45 9.77
C HIS A 525 -0.70 4.61 8.94
N GLY A 526 0.36 4.39 8.17
CA GLY A 526 1.05 5.43 7.40
C GLY A 526 2.17 6.19 8.10
N ASP A 527 2.47 5.84 9.35
CA ASP A 527 3.39 6.57 10.19
C ASP A 527 4.74 5.84 10.41
N ILE A 528 5.67 6.48 11.13
CA ILE A 528 7.08 6.06 11.25
C ILE A 528 7.33 5.02 12.36
N GLN A 529 6.31 4.63 13.12
CA GLN A 529 6.51 3.70 14.24
C GLN A 529 6.68 2.26 13.73
N ASP A 530 7.58 1.51 14.36
CA ASP A 530 7.91 0.13 13.96
C ASP A 530 6.68 -0.79 13.85
N VAL A 531 5.64 -0.58 14.66
CA VAL A 531 4.40 -1.37 14.60
C VAL A 531 3.63 -1.20 13.28
N ILE A 532 3.79 -0.06 12.61
CA ILE A 532 3.23 0.25 11.29
C ILE A 532 4.24 -0.10 10.19
N GLY A 533 5.50 0.29 10.41
CA GLY A 533 6.58 0.18 9.42
C GLY A 533 7.13 -1.23 9.21
N THR A 534 7.11 -2.08 10.24
CA THR A 534 7.62 -3.47 10.20
C THR A 534 6.47 -4.43 9.92
N THR A 535 6.56 -5.10 8.77
CA THR A 535 5.56 -6.03 8.22
C THR A 535 6.13 -7.46 8.14
N TRP A 536 5.54 -8.30 7.30
CA TRP A 536 6.00 -9.67 7.07
C TRP A 536 5.75 -10.08 5.63
N VAL A 537 6.65 -10.92 5.09
CA VAL A 537 6.49 -11.53 3.76
C VAL A 537 6.81 -13.02 3.82
N GLY A 538 5.94 -13.83 3.22
CA GLY A 538 6.07 -15.27 3.09
C GLY A 538 6.26 -15.71 1.64
N PHE A 539 7.33 -16.46 1.38
CA PHE A 539 7.56 -17.14 0.11
C PHE A 539 7.47 -18.66 0.31
N VAL A 540 6.74 -19.35 -0.56
CA VAL A 540 6.66 -20.82 -0.61
C VAL A 540 6.65 -21.25 -2.07
N GLY A 541 7.49 -22.21 -2.45
CA GLY A 541 7.46 -22.75 -3.80
C GLY A 541 8.81 -23.29 -4.29
N PRO A 542 8.89 -23.74 -5.56
CA PRO A 542 10.13 -24.20 -6.15
C PRO A 542 11.25 -23.16 -6.05
N GLY A 543 12.40 -23.57 -5.52
CA GLY A 543 13.59 -22.73 -5.40
C GLY A 543 13.66 -21.88 -4.13
N VAL A 544 12.55 -21.71 -3.41
CA VAL A 544 12.51 -21.05 -2.10
C VAL A 544 13.11 -21.95 -1.03
N ALA A 545 13.89 -21.38 -0.11
CA ALA A 545 14.44 -22.10 1.03
C ALA A 545 13.35 -22.36 2.07
N SER A 546 13.38 -23.54 2.72
CA SER A 546 12.46 -23.90 3.80
C SER A 546 13.07 -23.52 5.15
N ASN A 547 13.27 -22.23 5.39
CA ASN A 547 13.92 -21.72 6.60
C ASN A 547 12.96 -21.58 7.78
N GLY A 548 11.64 -21.70 7.57
CA GLY A 548 10.66 -21.36 8.58
C GLY A 548 10.58 -19.84 8.76
N VAL A 549 10.65 -19.36 10.00
CA VAL A 549 10.69 -17.92 10.28
C VAL A 549 12.14 -17.42 10.20
N ASP A 550 12.36 -16.39 9.40
CA ASP A 550 13.60 -15.61 9.38
C ASP A 550 13.36 -14.27 10.08
N ASN A 551 14.11 -14.05 11.16
CA ASN A 551 14.04 -12.85 11.97
C ASN A 551 15.34 -12.05 11.99
N SER A 552 16.22 -12.33 11.04
CA SER A 552 17.56 -11.79 10.99
C SER A 552 17.84 -10.96 9.76
N THR A 553 17.22 -11.32 8.63
CA THR A 553 17.35 -10.57 7.39
C THR A 553 16.46 -9.33 7.46
N TRP A 554 17.03 -8.15 7.20
CA TRP A 554 16.27 -6.92 7.03
C TRP A 554 15.88 -6.81 5.55
N THR A 555 14.59 -6.67 5.30
CA THR A 555 14.01 -6.66 3.95
C THR A 555 12.90 -5.62 3.86
N ASP A 556 12.51 -5.25 2.64
CA ASP A 556 11.38 -4.34 2.41
C ASP A 556 10.56 -4.71 1.17
N HIS A 557 9.39 -4.08 1.04
CA HIS A 557 8.44 -4.37 -0.04
C HIS A 557 9.05 -4.30 -1.44
N THR A 558 10.07 -3.47 -1.66
CA THR A 558 10.69 -3.37 -2.98
C THR A 558 11.48 -4.62 -3.35
N ASN A 559 11.85 -5.44 -2.36
CA ASN A 559 12.56 -6.72 -2.56
C ASN A 559 11.64 -7.84 -3.10
N VAL A 560 10.32 -7.73 -2.92
CA VAL A 560 9.34 -8.76 -3.31
C VAL A 560 9.40 -9.05 -4.80
N ARG A 561 9.28 -8.00 -5.62
CA ARG A 561 9.25 -8.07 -7.08
C ARG A 561 10.50 -8.73 -7.69
N PRO A 562 11.73 -8.25 -7.44
CA PRO A 562 12.93 -8.87 -8.01
C PRO A 562 13.13 -10.31 -7.53
N THR A 563 12.77 -10.63 -6.29
CA THR A 563 12.84 -12.01 -5.76
C THR A 563 11.91 -12.95 -6.53
N MET A 564 10.66 -12.54 -6.75
CA MET A 564 9.70 -13.30 -7.55
C MET A 564 10.19 -13.48 -8.99
N LEU A 565 10.64 -12.41 -9.65
CA LEU A 565 11.10 -12.49 -11.03
C LEU A 565 12.34 -13.38 -11.20
N SER A 566 13.28 -13.34 -10.24
CA SER A 566 14.45 -14.23 -10.25
C SER A 566 14.05 -15.70 -10.16
N LEU A 567 13.05 -16.05 -9.35
CA LEU A 567 12.54 -17.42 -9.23
C LEU A 567 11.82 -17.89 -10.49
N LEU A 568 11.13 -16.97 -11.16
CA LEU A 568 10.38 -17.25 -12.39
C LEU A 568 11.24 -17.20 -13.65
N GLY A 569 12.50 -16.76 -13.55
CA GLY A 569 13.38 -16.56 -14.70
C GLY A 569 12.94 -15.43 -15.63
N LEU A 570 12.31 -14.40 -15.06
CA LEU A 570 11.81 -13.22 -15.76
C LEU A 570 12.59 -11.97 -15.32
N THR A 571 12.41 -10.86 -16.04
CA THR A 571 13.02 -9.56 -15.73
C THR A 571 12.08 -8.45 -16.14
N ASP A 572 12.07 -7.35 -15.38
CA ASP A 572 11.51 -6.08 -15.83
C ASP A 572 12.55 -5.35 -16.72
N ASP A 573 12.09 -4.35 -17.46
CA ASP A 573 12.93 -3.50 -18.32
C ASP A 573 13.56 -2.30 -17.58
N TYR A 574 13.35 -2.22 -16.28
CA TYR A 574 13.87 -1.18 -15.40
C TYR A 574 14.62 -1.79 -14.22
N VAL A 575 15.47 -0.97 -13.58
CA VAL A 575 16.18 -1.36 -12.37
C VAL A 575 15.28 -1.12 -11.16
N HIS A 576 15.01 -2.18 -10.41
CA HIS A 576 14.31 -2.16 -9.11
C HIS A 576 15.09 -1.34 -8.08
N ASP A 577 14.37 -0.77 -7.11
CA ASP A 577 14.98 -0.23 -5.89
C ASP A 577 15.32 -1.36 -4.91
N GLY A 578 14.54 -2.43 -4.91
CA GLY A 578 14.85 -3.61 -4.12
C GLY A 578 15.86 -4.56 -4.77
N ARG A 579 16.19 -5.61 -4.02
CA ARG A 579 17.13 -6.67 -4.43
C ARG A 579 16.48 -8.05 -4.37
N VAL A 580 17.14 -9.02 -4.98
CA VAL A 580 16.79 -10.44 -4.78
C VAL A 580 17.17 -10.85 -3.35
N LEU A 581 16.20 -11.40 -2.60
CA LEU A 581 16.39 -11.96 -1.26
C LEU A 581 17.09 -13.32 -1.32
N ILE A 582 18.41 -13.33 -1.51
CA ILE A 582 19.21 -14.56 -1.60
C ILE A 582 19.15 -15.42 -0.34
N GLU A 583 18.72 -14.84 0.78
CA GLU A 583 18.47 -15.47 2.08
C GLU A 583 17.23 -16.38 2.04
N ALA A 584 16.20 -15.98 1.29
CA ALA A 584 14.96 -16.74 1.09
C ALA A 584 15.09 -17.80 -0.01
N LEU A 585 16.21 -17.86 -0.75
CA LEU A 585 16.40 -18.77 -1.88
C LEU A 585 17.34 -19.93 -1.55
N THR A 586 17.03 -21.10 -2.09
CA THR A 586 18.00 -22.20 -2.16
C THR A 586 19.19 -21.81 -3.03
N THR A 587 20.39 -22.30 -2.71
CA THR A 587 21.59 -22.03 -3.51
C THR A 587 21.43 -22.44 -4.98
N LYS A 588 20.63 -23.48 -5.27
CA LYS A 588 20.37 -23.93 -6.65
C LYS A 588 19.53 -22.92 -7.45
N ALA A 589 18.60 -22.23 -6.79
CA ALA A 589 17.73 -21.25 -7.42
C ALA A 589 18.32 -19.84 -7.45
N THR A 590 19.33 -19.55 -6.62
CA THR A 590 20.03 -18.27 -6.65
C THR A 590 20.83 -18.12 -7.96
N PRO A 591 20.74 -16.99 -8.68
CA PRO A 591 21.61 -16.70 -9.82
C PRO A 591 23.10 -16.86 -9.48
N GLN A 592 23.86 -17.52 -10.37
CA GLN A 592 25.28 -17.84 -10.10
C GLN A 592 26.13 -16.59 -9.82
N SER A 593 25.81 -15.47 -10.46
CA SER A 593 26.43 -14.16 -10.27
C SER A 593 26.19 -13.55 -8.88
N LEU A 594 25.13 -13.95 -8.18
CA LEU A 594 24.85 -13.58 -6.78
C LEU A 594 25.45 -14.58 -5.77
N ILE A 595 25.84 -15.78 -6.22
CA ILE A 595 26.59 -16.76 -5.41
C ILE A 595 28.09 -16.42 -5.41
N ALA A 596 28.59 -15.84 -6.50
CA ALA A 596 29.96 -15.34 -6.56
C ALA A 596 30.16 -14.28 -5.47
N HIS A 597 31.17 -14.48 -4.60
CA HIS A 597 31.44 -13.60 -3.47
C HIS A 597 30.25 -13.45 -2.51
N ARG A 598 29.47 -14.53 -2.30
CA ARG A 598 28.20 -14.54 -1.53
C ARG A 598 28.20 -13.70 -0.25
N GLU A 599 29.25 -13.79 0.57
CA GLU A 599 29.33 -13.01 1.81
C GLU A 599 29.46 -11.50 1.56
N THR A 600 30.22 -11.08 0.54
CA THR A 600 30.30 -9.67 0.14
C THR A 600 28.97 -9.19 -0.44
N VAL A 601 28.27 -10.03 -1.23
CA VAL A 601 26.94 -9.70 -1.76
C VAL A 601 25.92 -9.54 -0.63
N ARG A 602 25.91 -10.45 0.35
CA ARG A 602 25.06 -10.38 1.53
C ARG A 602 25.32 -9.10 2.33
N ARG A 603 26.58 -8.82 2.67
CA ARG A 603 26.94 -7.59 3.41
C ARG A 603 26.62 -6.30 2.65
N LEU A 604 26.79 -6.30 1.32
CA LEU A 604 26.40 -5.16 0.49
C LEU A 604 24.88 -4.98 0.48
N SER A 605 24.14 -6.09 0.43
CA SER A 605 22.68 -6.11 0.48
C SER A 605 22.18 -5.54 1.81
N ASP A 606 22.68 -6.06 2.94
CA ASP A 606 22.30 -5.59 4.28
C ASP A 606 22.49 -4.08 4.45
N ILE A 607 23.67 -3.56 4.07
CA ILE A 607 23.97 -2.13 4.26
C ILE A 607 23.28 -1.23 3.24
N TYR A 608 22.98 -1.75 2.05
CA TYR A 608 22.21 -1.03 1.03
C TYR A 608 20.81 -0.73 1.55
N GLU A 609 20.14 -1.72 2.14
CA GLU A 609 18.81 -1.51 2.71
C GLU A 609 18.81 -0.42 3.79
N GLN A 610 19.79 -0.44 4.70
CA GLN A 610 19.91 0.56 5.77
C GLN A 610 20.16 1.98 5.27
N VAL A 611 20.72 2.12 4.07
CA VAL A 611 21.04 3.41 3.45
C VAL A 611 19.93 3.90 2.52
N ASN A 612 19.23 2.98 1.84
CA ASN A 612 18.26 3.34 0.81
C ASN A 612 16.82 3.35 1.34
N ALA A 613 16.44 2.40 2.18
CA ALA A 613 15.04 2.23 2.55
C ALA A 613 14.50 3.36 3.44
N PRO A 614 13.20 3.69 3.33
CA PRO A 614 12.58 4.77 4.12
C PRO A 614 12.58 4.48 5.63
N PHE A 615 12.61 3.21 6.04
CA PHE A 615 12.78 2.78 7.44
C PHE A 615 14.22 2.39 7.79
N GLY A 616 15.16 2.51 6.84
CA GLY A 616 16.58 2.26 7.08
C GLY A 616 17.19 3.29 8.04
N GLN A 617 18.30 2.91 8.69
CA GLN A 617 18.98 3.78 9.65
C GLN A 617 19.28 5.19 9.08
N PHE A 618 19.68 5.31 7.81
CA PHE A 618 19.99 6.60 7.20
C PHE A 618 18.79 7.57 7.28
N ALA A 619 17.64 7.13 6.78
CA ALA A 619 16.40 7.88 6.75
C ALA A 619 15.90 8.22 8.16
N MET A 620 15.90 7.25 9.07
CA MET A 620 15.44 7.49 10.45
C MET A 620 16.36 8.43 11.22
N ASP A 621 17.68 8.39 10.99
CA ASP A 621 18.62 9.30 11.62
C ASP A 621 18.51 10.72 11.07
N THR A 622 18.36 10.90 9.75
CA THR A 622 18.14 12.22 9.14
C THR A 622 16.81 12.83 9.55
N LEU A 623 15.75 12.02 9.72
CA LEU A 623 14.44 12.50 10.17
C LEU A 623 14.50 13.11 11.57
N VAL A 624 15.29 12.53 12.49
CA VAL A 624 15.54 13.13 13.81
C VAL A 624 16.26 14.48 13.67
N ALA A 625 17.26 14.55 12.78
CA ALA A 625 18.00 15.78 12.53
C ALA A 625 17.11 16.87 11.90
N SER A 626 16.30 16.52 10.90
CA SER A 626 15.36 17.44 10.25
C SER A 626 14.32 17.96 11.24
N THR A 627 13.76 17.09 12.08
CA THR A 627 12.84 17.51 13.15
C THR A 627 13.48 18.57 14.06
N ARG A 628 14.76 18.42 14.44
CA ARG A 628 15.49 19.42 15.22
C ARG A 628 15.73 20.70 14.44
N ALA A 629 16.07 20.60 13.15
CA ALA A 629 16.25 21.74 12.26
C ALA A 629 14.95 22.54 12.15
N ILE A 630 13.83 21.86 11.91
CA ILE A 630 12.51 22.46 11.75
C ILE A 630 12.07 23.17 13.02
N LYS A 631 12.28 22.56 14.20
CA LYS A 631 11.96 23.17 15.51
C LYS A 631 12.87 24.34 15.90
N SER A 632 14.00 24.56 15.22
CA SER A 632 14.92 25.67 15.51
C SER A 632 14.30 27.03 15.21
N THR A 633 14.45 27.98 16.13
CA THR A 633 14.17 29.41 15.90
C THR A 633 15.35 30.15 15.28
N ASP A 634 16.52 29.52 15.21
CA ASP A 634 17.71 30.03 14.52
C ASP A 634 17.74 29.48 13.09
N GLU A 635 17.47 30.35 12.13
CA GLU A 635 17.42 29.98 10.70
C GLU A 635 18.81 29.58 10.17
N SER A 636 19.92 29.99 10.80
CA SER A 636 21.25 29.53 10.41
C SER A 636 21.46 28.06 10.79
N VAL A 637 20.93 27.63 11.94
CA VAL A 637 20.94 26.21 12.37
C VAL A 637 20.06 25.37 11.45
N TYR A 638 18.85 25.85 11.13
CA TYR A 638 17.95 25.19 10.19
C TYR A 638 18.62 24.96 8.83
N ASN A 639 19.13 26.04 8.22
CA ASN A 639 19.80 25.95 6.92
C ASN A 639 21.04 25.04 6.96
N SER A 640 21.83 25.09 8.04
CA SER A 640 23.02 24.23 8.16
C SER A 640 22.68 22.74 8.22
N ILE A 641 21.66 22.35 9.00
CA ILE A 641 21.28 20.94 9.14
C ILE A 641 20.65 20.44 7.85
N GLU A 642 19.68 21.17 7.30
CA GLU A 642 18.99 20.73 6.08
C GLU A 642 19.89 20.72 4.86
N SER A 643 20.82 21.68 4.71
CA SER A 643 21.84 21.58 3.66
C SER A 643 22.79 20.39 3.89
N SER A 644 22.99 19.94 5.12
CA SER A 644 23.77 18.72 5.39
C SER A 644 22.98 17.48 5.00
N ILE A 645 21.68 17.44 5.27
CA ILE A 645 20.77 16.36 4.82
C ILE A 645 20.75 16.32 3.29
N GLU A 646 20.50 17.43 2.61
CA GLU A 646 20.47 17.49 1.14
C GLU A 646 21.75 16.95 0.48
N ASN A 647 22.92 17.31 1.03
CA ASN A 647 24.21 16.80 0.56
C ASN A 647 24.34 15.30 0.80
N LEU A 648 23.99 14.82 2.01
CA LEU A 648 24.01 13.40 2.34
C LEU A 648 23.07 12.60 1.43
N THR A 649 21.86 13.08 1.19
CA THR A 649 20.87 12.46 0.31
C THR A 649 21.37 12.41 -1.13
N THR A 650 22.03 13.46 -1.62
CA THR A 650 22.66 13.45 -2.96
C THR A 650 23.75 12.38 -3.07
N GLU A 651 24.60 12.24 -2.04
CA GLU A 651 25.62 11.19 -2.00
C GLU A 651 25.00 9.78 -1.89
N ARG A 652 23.95 9.65 -1.07
CA ARG A 652 23.15 8.43 -0.92
C ARG A 652 22.56 7.99 -2.25
N ASP A 653 21.83 8.87 -2.95
CA ASP A 653 21.14 8.55 -4.20
C ASP A 653 22.14 8.08 -5.28
N ALA A 654 23.31 8.72 -5.34
CA ALA A 654 24.38 8.34 -6.25
C ALA A 654 24.94 6.95 -5.94
N LEU A 655 25.20 6.64 -4.66
CA LEU A 655 25.69 5.34 -4.22
C LEU A 655 24.63 4.24 -4.41
N ALA A 656 23.40 4.49 -3.97
CA ALA A 656 22.28 3.57 -4.09
C ALA A 656 22.05 3.19 -5.56
N THR A 657 22.10 4.16 -6.48
CA THR A 657 22.01 3.92 -7.92
C THR A 657 23.09 2.98 -8.44
N GLN A 658 24.34 3.13 -7.99
CA GLN A 658 25.42 2.22 -8.37
C GLN A 658 25.20 0.80 -7.83
N ILE A 659 24.80 0.68 -6.56
CA ILE A 659 24.59 -0.60 -5.90
C ILE A 659 23.41 -1.35 -6.54
N LYS A 660 22.23 -0.73 -6.66
CA LYS A 660 21.04 -1.38 -7.24
C LYS A 660 21.24 -1.79 -8.69
N THR A 661 21.95 -0.98 -9.47
CA THR A 661 22.32 -1.34 -10.85
C THR A 661 23.21 -2.59 -10.88
N ALA A 662 24.20 -2.69 -9.98
CA ALA A 662 25.09 -3.84 -9.91
C ALA A 662 24.39 -5.11 -9.39
N LEU A 663 23.54 -4.98 -8.37
CA LEU A 663 22.73 -6.08 -7.84
C LEU A 663 21.71 -6.57 -8.88
N GLY A 664 21.03 -5.66 -9.58
CA GLY A 664 20.12 -5.98 -10.67
C GLY A 664 20.83 -6.67 -11.85
N ALA A 665 22.00 -6.19 -12.26
CA ALA A 665 22.80 -6.84 -13.31
C ALA A 665 23.28 -8.25 -12.88
N ALA A 666 23.60 -8.44 -11.60
CA ALA A 666 23.94 -9.75 -11.06
C ALA A 666 22.74 -10.68 -10.99
N ALA A 667 21.54 -10.17 -10.70
CA ALA A 667 20.32 -10.96 -10.69
C ALA A 667 19.88 -11.37 -12.10
N PHE A 668 19.85 -10.43 -13.05
CA PHE A 668 19.11 -10.58 -14.32
C PHE A 668 19.98 -10.54 -15.58
N ALA A 669 21.22 -10.06 -15.51
CA ALA A 669 22.13 -9.95 -16.67
C ALA A 669 23.33 -10.90 -16.60
N GLY A 670 23.41 -11.77 -15.58
CA GLY A 670 24.51 -12.72 -15.40
C GLY A 670 25.87 -12.08 -15.10
N GLN A 671 25.87 -10.81 -14.69
CA GLN A 671 27.09 -10.05 -14.41
C GLN A 671 27.41 -10.06 -12.92
N ALA A 672 28.37 -10.89 -12.50
CA ALA A 672 28.80 -10.93 -11.10
C ALA A 672 29.37 -9.58 -10.63
N LEU A 673 29.20 -9.29 -9.34
CA LEU A 673 29.77 -8.09 -8.73
C LEU A 673 31.30 -8.14 -8.76
N ASN A 674 31.92 -6.97 -8.98
CA ASN A 674 33.33 -6.80 -8.67
C ASN A 674 33.50 -6.72 -7.14
N GLU A 675 34.13 -7.72 -6.53
CA GLU A 675 34.23 -7.81 -5.07
C GLU A 675 34.94 -6.62 -4.42
N GLN A 676 35.97 -6.06 -5.05
CA GLN A 676 36.68 -4.90 -4.51
C GLN A 676 35.81 -3.64 -4.55
N GLN A 677 35.09 -3.44 -5.65
CA GLN A 677 34.13 -2.35 -5.77
C GLN A 677 32.99 -2.49 -4.76
N ALA A 678 32.46 -3.70 -4.57
CA ALA A 678 31.42 -3.97 -3.59
C ALA A 678 31.89 -3.66 -2.15
N LYS A 679 33.13 -4.00 -1.80
CA LYS A 679 33.73 -3.62 -0.51
C LYS A 679 33.85 -2.09 -0.36
N ALA A 680 34.28 -1.41 -1.41
CA ALA A 680 34.34 0.06 -1.41
C ALA A 680 32.97 0.72 -1.26
N TRP A 681 31.91 0.14 -1.83
CA TRP A 681 30.54 0.60 -1.63
C TRP A 681 30.03 0.33 -0.21
N ILE A 682 30.35 -0.82 0.39
CA ILE A 682 30.06 -1.10 1.80
C ILE A 682 30.70 -0.03 2.70
N ASP A 683 31.97 0.31 2.48
CA ASP A 683 32.66 1.33 3.28
C ASP A 683 32.04 2.72 3.09
N GLN A 684 31.64 3.08 1.87
CA GLN A 684 30.93 4.34 1.57
C GLN A 684 29.55 4.38 2.23
N ALA A 685 28.79 3.29 2.16
CA ALA A 685 27.48 3.16 2.79
C ALA A 685 27.60 3.31 4.31
N GLN A 686 28.59 2.65 4.94
CA GLN A 686 28.86 2.81 6.37
C GLN A 686 29.20 4.26 6.72
N SER A 687 30.02 4.93 5.89
CA SER A 687 30.34 6.34 6.10
C SER A 687 29.11 7.25 6.00
N LEU A 688 28.11 6.94 5.17
CA LEU A 688 26.87 7.70 5.11
C LEU A 688 26.04 7.49 6.38
N LEU A 689 25.91 6.25 6.86
CA LEU A 689 25.24 5.93 8.12
C LEU A 689 25.89 6.66 9.30
N ASP A 690 27.22 6.62 9.40
CA ASP A 690 27.95 7.28 10.49
C ASP A 690 27.75 8.81 10.48
N ARG A 691 27.67 9.42 9.29
CA ARG A 691 27.44 10.86 9.13
C ARG A 691 25.98 11.25 9.42
N ALA A 692 25.01 10.44 9.02
CA ALA A 692 23.61 10.63 9.39
C ALA A 692 23.43 10.50 10.90
N ALA A 693 24.03 9.49 11.53
CA ALA A 693 24.03 9.31 12.98
C ALA A 693 24.70 10.47 13.73
N ALA A 694 25.81 11.01 13.20
CA ALA A 694 26.45 12.20 13.75
C ALA A 694 25.53 13.44 13.65
N LEU A 695 24.83 13.60 12.53
CA LEU A 695 23.86 14.68 12.35
C LEU A 695 22.68 14.53 13.31
N LYS A 696 22.16 13.31 13.52
CA LYS A 696 21.16 13.01 14.54
C LYS A 696 21.62 13.42 15.94
N ALA A 697 22.87 13.14 16.31
CA ALA A 697 23.39 13.41 17.64
C ALA A 697 23.46 14.91 18.00
N GLY A 698 23.60 15.79 16.99
CA GLY A 698 23.61 17.26 17.15
C GLY A 698 25.00 17.85 17.19
#